data_AF-A0A0G4LKG1-F1
#
_entry.id   AF-A0A0G4LKG1-F1
#
_cell.length_a   1.000
_cell.length_b   1.000
_cell.length_c   1.000
_cell.angle_alpha   90.00
_cell.angle_beta   90.00
_cell.angle_gamma   90.00
#
_symmetry.space_group_name_H-M   'P 1'
#
loop_
_entity.id
_entity.type
_entity.pdbx_description
1 polymer ?
#
loop_
_entity_poly.entity_id
_entity_poly.type
_entity_poly.pdbx_seq_one_letter_code
_entity_poly.pdbx_strand_id
1 'polypeptide(L)'
;MFDLIVVGAGLSGLQAAYSAQQAGLSVAVIEARDRVGGKTWTVPLASGRGVADLGAAWINDRLQPRIWAYVQKFGLHTVRQRLEGKAIMQSSESERVVYPFGITPEFAEDEKVNLEKIRDHIQRVSLLKEPPNSQDDNVTLDQYVRELGAGPKTIQMVNLWSRVMHGVESSEQSAAWFIDYCRRNKGLLAVRADDQTGGNHMRIITGTQEISKGIANLIGESEIFLSSPVAAIEDKTSKVEVTTRDGKVFMASRCILSLPSTMYSDINISPPLPPQARHLYEATKLGHYNKAIVCYGKPWWRDLGLNGFAMSFVGPAVVIRDTSVDEKECYALTCFVNGREGEKWSKLHDHERRRVVLRQLAILYNVGPESEVFRPIEFFVQIWKHEEYSKGALAPITALGHYTRFQSVYGKPVGNLHFVGTEYSNEWKGYMEGAIYSGEAGARQVLRISGDYTDMTIICGDTEYQVHKAIVCPRSKYFDAMFSHGMQNPATDEFIGTCPESTVNDLHDAINAASAAFPLWRAQSGRTRGRILRRLGDLITENKVDIGRIITAENGKARADAEGEALFCASFFEWFSEEAPRSHGDIVPHMNPQGRIQILKQPIGVCGLITPWNFPMAMGARKIAAALAAGCTVVLKSDGLTPFSSNALGVLGEMAGIPKGVLNIVTALDNTPQLGLALCESTSVQKISFTGSTRVGKLLMKQSSSTLKKLSLELGGNAPFIVFDDADLETAVSSAIISKFKVSGQTCVCANRFYVQDGIYQRFSQRLVEEVKKFKVGNGSIEAVTHGPLTTSVAKVEEHRLECGMVALNTGVISDPAAPFGGVKQSGFGREGSKYGMDDYMVSKTIVTGGIVTTYSAHL
;
A
#
# COMPACT_ATOMS: atom_id res chain seq x y z
N MET A 1 -15.94 -27.28 -0.03
CA MET A 1 -15.96 -26.09 -0.90
C MET A 1 -15.12 -25.05 -0.20
N PHE A 2 -14.11 -24.51 -0.88
CA PHE A 2 -13.18 -23.52 -0.32
C PHE A 2 -13.56 -22.12 -0.79
N ASP A 3 -13.02 -21.08 -0.18
CA ASP A 3 -13.16 -19.72 -0.70
C ASP A 3 -12.20 -19.50 -1.87
N LEU A 4 -10.98 -20.05 -1.76
CA LEU A 4 -9.92 -19.88 -2.73
C LEU A 4 -9.17 -21.19 -3.02
N ILE A 5 -9.04 -21.55 -4.30
CA ILE A 5 -8.04 -22.53 -4.74
C ILE A 5 -6.81 -21.79 -5.26
N VAL A 6 -5.62 -22.26 -4.90
CA VAL A 6 -4.35 -21.80 -5.46
C VAL A 6 -3.69 -22.95 -6.20
N VAL A 7 -3.52 -22.81 -7.52
CA VAL A 7 -2.83 -23.80 -8.35
C VAL A 7 -1.34 -23.45 -8.42
N GLY A 8 -0.51 -24.29 -7.82
CA GLY A 8 0.94 -24.15 -7.72
C GLY A 8 1.41 -23.66 -6.34
N ALA A 9 2.25 -24.44 -5.69
CA ALA A 9 2.87 -24.15 -4.40
C ALA A 9 4.31 -23.58 -4.54
N GLY A 10 4.54 -22.76 -5.56
CA GLY A 10 5.70 -21.84 -5.59
C GLY A 10 5.53 -20.71 -4.57
N LEU A 11 6.56 -19.89 -4.36
CA LEU A 11 6.50 -18.79 -3.38
C LEU A 11 5.31 -17.84 -3.56
N SER A 12 4.92 -17.52 -4.80
CA SER A 12 3.77 -16.65 -5.07
C SER A 12 2.45 -17.29 -4.67
N GLY A 13 2.25 -18.57 -4.96
CA GLY A 13 1.04 -19.30 -4.60
C GLY A 13 0.94 -19.55 -3.09
N LEU A 14 2.04 -19.98 -2.47
CA LEU A 14 2.12 -20.11 -1.02
C LEU A 14 1.84 -18.79 -0.32
N GLN A 15 2.46 -17.69 -0.76
CA GLN A 15 2.18 -16.39 -0.17
C GLN A 15 0.72 -15.96 -0.37
N ALA A 16 0.15 -16.20 -1.56
CA ALA A 16 -1.25 -15.87 -1.82
C ALA A 16 -2.20 -16.64 -0.89
N ALA A 17 -1.99 -17.94 -0.74
CA ALA A 17 -2.76 -18.79 0.16
C ALA A 17 -2.64 -18.34 1.62
N TYR A 18 -1.41 -18.10 2.09
CA TYR A 18 -1.17 -17.63 3.45
C TYR A 18 -1.82 -16.26 3.71
N SER A 19 -1.66 -15.31 2.79
CA SER A 19 -2.31 -13.99 2.90
C SER A 19 -3.84 -14.08 2.90
N ALA A 20 -4.42 -14.98 2.10
CA ALA A 20 -5.86 -15.21 2.07
C ALA A 20 -6.37 -15.84 3.39
N GLN A 21 -5.65 -16.81 3.96
CA GLN A 21 -5.99 -17.37 5.27
C GLN A 21 -5.88 -16.34 6.40
N GLN A 22 -4.88 -15.46 6.37
CA GLN A 22 -4.79 -14.36 7.35
C GLN A 22 -5.99 -13.40 7.27
N ALA A 23 -6.65 -13.33 6.11
CA ALA A 23 -7.89 -12.59 5.92
C ALA A 23 -9.16 -13.42 6.23
N GLY A 24 -9.01 -14.65 6.74
CA GLY A 24 -10.12 -15.51 7.15
C GLY A 24 -10.70 -16.41 6.07
N LEU A 25 -10.09 -16.47 4.87
CA LEU A 25 -10.55 -17.34 3.79
C LEU A 25 -10.07 -18.78 3.98
N SER A 26 -10.94 -19.75 3.69
CA SER A 26 -10.56 -21.14 3.51
C SER A 26 -9.84 -21.33 2.17
N VAL A 27 -8.70 -22.03 2.17
CA VAL A 27 -7.85 -22.16 0.99
C VAL A 27 -7.51 -23.62 0.71
N ALA A 28 -7.34 -23.96 -0.56
CA ALA A 28 -6.71 -25.22 -0.98
C ALA A 28 -5.58 -24.93 -1.96
N VAL A 29 -4.35 -25.36 -1.64
CA VAL A 29 -3.19 -25.24 -2.53
C VAL A 29 -2.98 -26.55 -3.25
N ILE A 30 -3.09 -26.56 -4.57
CA ILE A 30 -2.94 -27.75 -5.40
C ILE A 30 -1.60 -27.69 -6.11
N GLU A 31 -0.69 -28.59 -5.77
CA GLU A 31 0.67 -28.65 -6.31
C GLU A 31 0.89 -29.92 -7.12
N ALA A 32 1.46 -29.74 -8.31
CA ALA A 32 1.73 -30.85 -9.21
C ALA A 32 2.82 -31.80 -8.69
N ARG A 33 3.82 -31.26 -7.99
CA ARG A 33 4.95 -32.03 -7.46
C ARG A 33 4.65 -32.63 -6.09
N ASP A 34 5.48 -33.57 -5.70
CA ASP A 34 5.58 -34.11 -4.34
C ASP A 34 6.26 -33.15 -3.33
N ARG A 35 6.49 -31.88 -3.72
CA ARG A 35 7.16 -30.87 -2.91
C ARG A 35 6.63 -29.46 -3.19
N VAL A 36 6.74 -28.60 -2.18
CA VAL A 36 6.55 -27.15 -2.35
C VAL A 36 7.82 -26.45 -2.83
N GLY A 37 7.67 -25.19 -3.24
CA GLY A 37 8.74 -24.26 -3.59
C GLY A 37 8.89 -24.00 -5.09
N GLY A 38 8.43 -24.92 -5.95
CA GLY A 38 8.57 -24.76 -7.40
C GLY A 38 10.03 -24.54 -7.79
N LYS A 39 10.37 -23.30 -8.19
CA LYS A 39 11.71 -22.85 -8.57
C LYS A 39 12.64 -22.54 -7.39
N THR A 40 12.18 -22.61 -6.14
CA THR A 40 13.05 -22.75 -4.96
C THR A 40 13.22 -24.24 -4.68
N TRP A 41 14.39 -24.79 -5.05
CA TRP A 41 14.67 -26.20 -4.86
C TRP A 41 16.09 -26.38 -4.33
N THR A 42 16.17 -26.96 -3.15
CA THR A 42 17.39 -27.19 -2.40
C THR A 42 17.56 -28.69 -2.20
N VAL A 43 18.76 -29.22 -2.46
CA VAL A 43 19.10 -30.63 -2.21
C VAL A 43 20.30 -30.74 -1.25
N PRO A 44 20.31 -31.70 -0.32
CA PRO A 44 21.46 -31.91 0.55
C PRO A 44 22.62 -32.51 -0.25
N LEU A 45 23.86 -32.16 0.13
CA LEU A 45 25.04 -32.85 -0.36
C LEU A 45 25.09 -34.26 0.22
N ALA A 46 25.56 -35.25 -0.56
CA ALA A 46 25.72 -36.62 -0.08
C ALA A 46 26.66 -36.74 1.13
N SER A 47 27.59 -35.79 1.27
CA SER A 47 28.49 -35.68 2.42
C SER A 47 27.82 -35.22 3.73
N GLY A 48 26.56 -34.74 3.68
CA GLY A 48 25.87 -34.11 4.81
C GLY A 48 26.36 -32.70 5.16
N ARG A 49 27.40 -32.20 4.48
CA ARG A 49 28.04 -30.89 4.74
C ARG A 49 27.34 -29.73 4.05
N GLY A 50 26.03 -29.58 4.24
CA GLY A 50 25.25 -28.47 3.65
C GLY A 50 24.42 -28.85 2.43
N VAL A 51 24.09 -27.86 1.60
CA VAL A 51 23.08 -27.99 0.53
C VAL A 51 23.49 -27.31 -0.78
N ALA A 52 22.85 -27.70 -1.87
CA ALA A 52 22.92 -27.07 -3.18
C ALA A 52 21.54 -26.50 -3.59
N ASP A 53 21.48 -25.19 -3.83
CA ASP A 53 20.29 -24.53 -4.38
C ASP A 53 20.24 -24.68 -5.92
N LEU A 54 19.57 -25.73 -6.37
CA LEU A 54 19.32 -26.01 -7.80
C LEU A 54 18.46 -24.92 -8.45
N GLY A 55 17.66 -24.22 -7.64
CA GLY A 55 16.75 -23.14 -8.03
C GLY A 55 17.23 -21.73 -7.65
N ALA A 56 16.34 -20.86 -7.21
CA ALA A 56 16.72 -19.55 -6.68
C ALA A 56 17.61 -19.68 -5.44
N ALA A 57 18.64 -18.85 -5.30
CA ALA A 57 19.63 -18.99 -4.22
C ALA A 57 19.96 -17.69 -3.48
N TRP A 58 19.88 -16.54 -4.14
CA TRP A 58 20.31 -15.26 -3.59
C TRP A 58 19.17 -14.40 -3.06
N ILE A 59 19.47 -13.65 -2.01
CA ILE A 59 18.58 -12.70 -1.33
C ILE A 59 19.35 -11.41 -0.96
N ASN A 60 18.62 -10.40 -0.48
CA ASN A 60 19.18 -9.18 0.09
C ASN A 60 18.35 -8.74 1.32
N ASP A 61 19.02 -8.43 2.43
CA ASP A 61 18.41 -8.06 3.72
C ASP A 61 17.82 -6.64 3.74
N ARG A 62 18.29 -5.74 2.88
CA ARG A 62 17.84 -4.35 2.78
C ARG A 62 16.85 -4.12 1.65
N LEU A 63 17.14 -4.68 0.47
CA LEU A 63 16.41 -4.38 -0.76
C LEU A 63 15.26 -5.35 -1.03
N GLN A 64 15.27 -6.54 -0.42
CA GLN A 64 14.23 -7.57 -0.54
C GLN A 64 13.57 -7.83 0.83
N PRO A 65 12.81 -6.83 1.35
CA PRO A 65 12.35 -6.83 2.73
C PRO A 65 11.36 -7.95 3.06
N ARG A 66 10.58 -8.45 2.09
CA ARG A 66 9.60 -9.51 2.37
C ARG A 66 10.28 -10.86 2.54
N ILE A 67 11.24 -11.17 1.67
CA ILE A 67 12.09 -12.35 1.85
C ILE A 67 12.87 -12.27 3.16
N TRP A 68 13.43 -11.10 3.46
CA TRP A 68 14.15 -10.89 4.72
C TRP A 68 13.26 -11.11 5.95
N ALA A 69 12.01 -10.64 5.91
CA ALA A 69 11.06 -10.88 7.00
C ALA A 69 10.84 -12.38 7.27
N TYR A 70 10.81 -13.22 6.23
CA TYR A 70 10.72 -14.68 6.41
C TYR A 70 12.00 -15.32 6.92
N VAL A 71 13.17 -14.83 6.47
CA VAL A 71 14.46 -15.25 7.02
C VAL A 71 14.48 -15.02 8.54
N GLN A 72 14.05 -13.84 8.99
CA GLN A 72 13.94 -13.51 10.42
C GLN A 72 12.88 -14.36 11.12
N LYS A 73 11.68 -14.47 10.54
CA LYS A 73 10.55 -15.20 11.12
C LYS A 73 10.85 -16.68 11.37
N PHE A 74 11.59 -17.31 10.46
CA PHE A 74 11.95 -18.73 10.55
C PHE A 74 13.34 -18.96 11.16
N GLY A 75 14.02 -17.91 11.64
CA GLY A 75 15.34 -18.01 12.26
C GLY A 75 16.42 -18.59 11.32
N LEU A 76 16.34 -18.29 10.03
CA LEU A 76 17.27 -18.85 9.04
C LEU A 76 18.60 -18.10 9.06
N HIS A 77 19.70 -18.86 9.07
CA HIS A 77 21.05 -18.29 9.02
C HIS A 77 21.49 -18.04 7.59
N THR A 78 22.21 -16.93 7.39
CA THR A 78 22.68 -16.49 6.07
C THR A 78 24.19 -16.40 6.00
N VAL A 79 24.71 -16.48 4.78
CA VAL A 79 26.12 -16.28 4.44
C VAL A 79 26.21 -15.21 3.36
N ARG A 80 27.08 -14.22 3.56
CA ARG A 80 27.31 -13.15 2.58
C ARG A 80 28.09 -13.67 1.39
N GLN A 81 27.79 -13.13 0.21
CA GLN A 81 28.55 -13.42 -0.99
C GLN A 81 30.01 -12.99 -0.79
N ARG A 82 30.95 -13.90 -1.04
CA ARG A 82 32.37 -13.60 -0.94
C ARG A 82 32.78 -12.75 -2.14
N LEU A 83 33.28 -11.55 -1.87
CA LEU A 83 33.72 -10.59 -2.91
C LEU A 83 35.24 -10.39 -2.92
N GLU A 84 35.94 -10.86 -1.88
CA GLU A 84 37.39 -10.70 -1.71
C GLU A 84 38.17 -11.54 -2.73
N GLY A 85 39.11 -10.89 -3.42
CA GLY A 85 39.95 -11.48 -4.46
C GLY A 85 39.66 -10.86 -5.84
N LYS A 86 40.22 -11.47 -6.88
CA LYS A 86 40.02 -11.03 -8.27
C LYS A 86 38.97 -11.87 -8.99
N ALA A 87 38.30 -11.26 -9.95
CA ALA A 87 37.34 -11.90 -10.85
C ALA A 87 37.95 -12.22 -12.20
N ILE A 88 37.29 -13.07 -12.98
CA ILE A 88 37.74 -13.49 -14.31
C ILE A 88 36.72 -13.08 -15.37
N MET A 89 37.19 -12.53 -16.49
CA MET A 89 36.41 -12.33 -17.70
C MET A 89 37.04 -13.12 -18.84
N GLN A 90 36.29 -14.02 -19.48
CA GLN A 90 36.71 -14.74 -20.68
C GLN A 90 36.04 -14.12 -21.91
N SER A 91 36.84 -13.47 -22.77
CA SER A 91 36.37 -12.81 -23.99
C SER A 91 36.37 -13.74 -25.20
N SER A 92 37.27 -14.72 -25.24
CA SER A 92 37.36 -15.73 -26.30
C SER A 92 37.88 -17.07 -25.78
N GLU A 93 38.05 -18.07 -26.65
CA GLU A 93 38.56 -19.40 -26.25
C GLU A 93 40.00 -19.34 -25.69
N SER A 94 40.80 -18.36 -26.14
CA SER A 94 42.21 -18.21 -25.76
C SER A 94 42.48 -16.99 -24.87
N GLU A 95 41.53 -16.06 -24.73
CA GLU A 95 41.71 -14.80 -24.01
C GLU A 95 40.89 -14.77 -22.72
N ARG A 96 41.60 -14.52 -21.60
CA ARG A 96 41.00 -14.23 -20.30
C ARG A 96 41.68 -13.03 -19.65
N VAL A 97 40.92 -12.26 -18.89
CA VAL A 97 41.37 -11.11 -18.11
C VAL A 97 41.04 -11.35 -16.64
N VAL A 98 42.01 -11.12 -15.76
CA VAL A 98 41.83 -11.18 -14.30
C VAL A 98 41.83 -9.75 -13.79
N TYR A 99 40.75 -9.33 -13.12
CA TYR A 99 40.53 -7.93 -12.75
C TYR A 99 39.99 -7.82 -11.31
N PRO A 100 40.18 -6.68 -10.62
CA PRO A 100 39.53 -6.43 -9.32
C PRO A 100 38.02 -6.59 -9.40
N PHE A 101 37.41 -7.28 -8.43
CA PHE A 101 35.95 -7.39 -8.40
C PHE A 101 35.29 -6.03 -8.15
N GLY A 102 34.10 -5.81 -8.73
CA GLY A 102 33.31 -4.59 -8.55
C GLY A 102 33.57 -3.48 -9.58
N ILE A 103 34.56 -3.64 -10.47
CA ILE A 103 34.79 -2.72 -11.59
C ILE A 103 34.49 -3.38 -12.95
N THR A 104 34.38 -2.57 -14.00
CA THR A 104 34.29 -3.04 -15.39
C THR A 104 35.55 -3.86 -15.73
N PRO A 105 35.45 -5.02 -16.42
CA PRO A 105 36.61 -5.76 -16.88
C PRO A 105 37.59 -4.87 -17.66
N GLU A 106 38.89 -5.13 -17.54
CA GLU A 106 39.94 -4.37 -18.23
C GLU A 106 39.93 -4.69 -19.74
N PHE A 107 39.10 -3.95 -20.48
CA PHE A 107 39.09 -3.92 -21.95
C PHE A 107 39.92 -2.74 -22.47
N ALA A 108 40.05 -2.62 -23.80
CA ALA A 108 40.62 -1.42 -24.39
C ALA A 108 39.79 -0.19 -24.00
N GLU A 109 40.44 0.97 -23.86
CA GLU A 109 39.82 2.16 -23.27
C GLU A 109 38.56 2.61 -24.04
N ASP A 110 38.60 2.55 -25.37
CA ASP A 110 37.46 2.86 -26.24
C ASP A 110 36.29 1.87 -26.07
N GLU A 111 36.60 0.58 -25.93
CA GLU A 111 35.60 -0.47 -25.67
C GLU A 111 34.96 -0.30 -24.28
N LYS A 112 35.77 0.07 -23.28
CA LYS A 112 35.31 0.33 -21.92
C LYS A 112 34.37 1.53 -21.89
N VAL A 113 34.77 2.66 -22.48
CA VAL A 113 33.93 3.86 -22.58
C VAL A 113 32.62 3.56 -23.32
N ASN A 114 32.67 2.77 -24.40
CA ASN A 114 31.47 2.36 -25.12
C ASN A 114 30.53 1.50 -24.25
N LEU A 115 31.07 0.53 -23.52
CA LEU A 115 30.30 -0.32 -22.61
C LEU A 115 29.66 0.50 -21.48
N GLU A 116 30.41 1.42 -20.88
CA GLU A 116 29.93 2.28 -19.79
C GLU A 116 28.81 3.20 -20.28
N LYS A 117 28.96 3.80 -21.48
CA LYS A 117 27.89 4.59 -22.11
C LYS A 117 26.58 3.79 -22.25
N ILE A 118 26.64 2.57 -22.77
CA ILE A 118 25.44 1.74 -22.99
C ILE A 118 24.86 1.24 -21.66
N ARG A 119 25.70 0.79 -20.73
CA ARG A 119 25.31 0.40 -19.36
C ARG A 119 24.57 1.54 -18.67
N ASP A 120 25.14 2.74 -18.69
CA ASP A 120 24.61 3.90 -17.96
C ASP A 120 23.35 4.44 -18.63
N HIS A 121 23.24 4.33 -19.96
CA HIS A 121 21.98 4.59 -20.66
C HIS A 121 20.87 3.64 -20.20
N ILE A 122 21.11 2.32 -20.22
CA ILE A 122 20.11 1.32 -19.77
C ILE A 122 19.76 1.54 -18.30
N GLN A 123 20.75 1.80 -17.44
CA GLN A 123 20.53 2.14 -16.04
C GLN A 123 19.62 3.37 -15.90
N ARG A 124 19.95 4.47 -16.58
CA ARG A 124 19.19 5.72 -16.53
C ARG A 124 17.75 5.52 -16.98
N VAL A 125 17.51 4.88 -18.14
CA VAL A 125 16.14 4.66 -18.64
C VAL A 125 15.35 3.66 -17.79
N SER A 126 16.03 2.74 -17.10
CA SER A 126 15.41 1.83 -16.14
C SER A 126 14.96 2.56 -14.86
N LEU A 127 15.55 3.70 -14.52
CA LEU A 127 15.15 4.49 -13.33
C LEU A 127 14.03 5.50 -13.60
N LEU A 128 13.65 5.68 -14.87
CA LEU A 128 12.52 6.49 -15.28
C LEU A 128 11.19 5.91 -14.79
N LYS A 129 10.22 6.78 -14.48
CA LYS A 129 8.90 6.40 -13.94
C LYS A 129 7.85 6.18 -15.04
N GLU A 130 8.14 6.62 -16.24
CA GLU A 130 7.30 6.53 -17.42
C GLU A 130 7.03 5.06 -17.80
N PRO A 131 5.85 4.76 -18.37
CA PRO A 131 5.55 3.42 -18.86
C PRO A 131 6.52 3.00 -19.98
N PRO A 132 6.71 1.69 -20.20
CA PRO A 132 7.55 1.19 -21.30
C PRO A 132 7.10 1.76 -22.66
N ASN A 133 8.07 2.22 -23.46
CA ASN A 133 7.82 2.77 -24.78
C ASN A 133 7.44 1.63 -25.76
N SER A 134 6.37 1.83 -26.53
CA SER A 134 5.92 0.85 -27.53
C SER A 134 6.89 0.70 -28.71
N GLN A 135 7.66 1.74 -29.04
CA GLN A 135 8.70 1.63 -30.08
C GLN A 135 9.84 0.71 -29.62
N ASP A 136 10.30 0.88 -28.37
CA ASP A 136 11.32 0.02 -27.76
C ASP A 136 10.82 -1.44 -27.60
N ASP A 137 9.51 -1.65 -27.58
CA ASP A 137 8.92 -2.99 -27.47
C ASP A 137 8.91 -3.74 -28.82
N ASN A 138 8.95 -3.00 -29.93
CA ASN A 138 8.98 -3.56 -31.28
C ASN A 138 10.39 -3.90 -31.78
N VAL A 139 11.43 -3.61 -30.99
CA VAL A 139 12.82 -3.94 -31.29
C VAL A 139 13.43 -4.85 -30.22
N THR A 140 14.34 -5.71 -30.65
CA THR A 140 15.09 -6.56 -29.72
C THR A 140 16.07 -5.73 -28.90
N LEU A 141 16.48 -6.22 -27.72
CA LEU A 141 17.51 -5.56 -26.92
C LEU A 141 18.82 -5.39 -27.72
N ASP A 142 19.16 -6.36 -28.57
CA ASP A 142 20.33 -6.30 -29.46
C ASP A 142 20.25 -5.13 -30.46
N GLN A 143 19.11 -5.00 -31.16
CA GLN A 143 18.88 -3.89 -32.10
C GLN A 143 18.92 -2.53 -31.39
N TYR A 144 18.24 -2.44 -30.24
CA TYR A 144 18.16 -1.23 -29.43
C TYR A 144 19.56 -0.70 -29.05
N VAL A 145 20.45 -1.57 -28.56
CA VAL A 145 21.80 -1.12 -28.16
C VAL A 145 22.69 -0.79 -29.36
N ARG A 146 22.50 -1.46 -30.51
CA ARG A 146 23.22 -1.12 -31.75
C ARG A 146 22.87 0.28 -32.25
N GLU A 147 21.59 0.65 -32.19
CA GLU A 147 21.13 2.00 -32.55
C GLU A 147 21.73 3.08 -31.65
N LEU A 148 22.03 2.75 -30.39
CA LEU A 148 22.75 3.63 -29.45
C LEU A 148 24.27 3.70 -29.68
N GLY A 149 24.78 2.94 -30.65
CA GLY A 149 26.19 2.86 -31.01
C GLY A 149 26.99 1.84 -30.19
N ALA A 150 26.39 0.75 -29.71
CA ALA A 150 27.11 -0.32 -29.04
C ALA A 150 28.10 -1.02 -29.99
N GLY A 151 29.37 -1.08 -29.58
CA GLY A 151 30.43 -1.83 -30.27
C GLY A 151 30.37 -3.35 -30.00
N PRO A 152 31.22 -4.15 -30.67
CA PRO A 152 31.16 -5.61 -30.60
C PRO A 152 31.22 -6.20 -29.19
N LYS A 153 32.19 -5.78 -28.35
CA LYS A 153 32.29 -6.27 -26.95
C LYS A 153 31.11 -5.84 -26.09
N THR A 154 30.59 -4.63 -26.31
CA THR A 154 29.40 -4.14 -25.60
C THR A 154 28.18 -4.98 -25.93
N ILE A 155 28.00 -5.35 -27.20
CA ILE A 155 26.92 -6.25 -27.62
C ILE A 155 27.07 -7.63 -26.96
N GLN A 156 28.29 -8.20 -26.93
CA GLN A 156 28.54 -9.46 -26.24
C GLN A 156 28.21 -9.37 -24.73
N MET A 157 28.53 -8.25 -24.09
CA MET A 157 28.20 -8.00 -22.68
C MET A 157 26.70 -7.84 -22.44
N VAL A 158 25.98 -7.13 -23.32
CA VAL A 158 24.51 -7.03 -23.27
C VAL A 158 23.87 -8.40 -23.45
N ASN A 159 24.40 -9.19 -24.39
CA ASN A 159 23.93 -10.56 -24.60
C ASN A 159 24.21 -11.45 -23.38
N LEU A 160 25.36 -11.29 -22.73
CA LEU A 160 25.69 -11.96 -21.47
C LEU A 160 24.66 -11.62 -20.37
N TRP A 161 24.26 -10.35 -20.24
CA TRP A 161 23.20 -9.94 -19.30
C TRP A 161 21.88 -10.63 -19.60
N SER A 162 21.48 -10.68 -20.88
CA SER A 162 20.28 -11.40 -21.31
C SER A 162 20.32 -12.88 -20.94
N ARG A 163 21.44 -13.56 -21.21
CA ARG A 163 21.63 -14.99 -20.91
C ARG A 163 21.56 -15.28 -19.41
N VAL A 164 22.24 -14.48 -18.57
CA VAL A 164 22.25 -14.73 -17.12
C VAL A 164 20.95 -14.34 -16.42
N MET A 165 20.18 -13.39 -16.97
CA MET A 165 18.92 -12.93 -16.37
C MET A 165 17.72 -13.75 -16.84
N HIS A 166 17.68 -14.17 -18.11
CA HIS A 166 16.48 -14.77 -18.71
C HIS A 166 16.75 -16.06 -19.50
N GLY A 167 18.00 -16.46 -19.69
CA GLY A 167 18.33 -17.68 -20.44
C GLY A 167 18.06 -17.57 -21.95
N VAL A 168 17.95 -16.35 -22.49
CA VAL A 168 17.75 -16.07 -23.91
C VAL A 168 18.84 -15.12 -24.42
N GLU A 169 19.02 -15.05 -25.74
CA GLU A 169 19.91 -14.06 -26.33
C GLU A 169 19.28 -12.65 -26.34
N SER A 170 20.11 -11.60 -26.37
CA SER A 170 19.63 -10.21 -26.49
C SER A 170 18.82 -9.98 -27.78
N SER A 171 19.07 -10.78 -28.82
CA SER A 171 18.34 -10.75 -30.09
C SER A 171 16.96 -11.41 -30.01
N GLU A 172 16.56 -11.94 -28.84
CA GLU A 172 15.36 -12.74 -28.66
C GLU A 172 14.35 -12.14 -27.68
N GLN A 173 14.71 -11.03 -27.02
CA GLN A 173 13.89 -10.35 -26.02
C GLN A 173 13.65 -8.89 -26.41
N SER A 174 12.46 -8.39 -26.11
CA SER A 174 12.07 -6.99 -26.29
C SER A 174 12.94 -6.06 -25.42
N ALA A 175 13.38 -4.93 -25.99
CA ALA A 175 14.14 -3.93 -25.24
C ALA A 175 13.27 -3.30 -24.14
N ALA A 176 12.01 -2.96 -24.44
CA ALA A 176 11.07 -2.42 -23.46
C ALA A 176 10.84 -3.38 -22.28
N TRP A 177 10.71 -4.68 -22.56
CA TRP A 177 10.53 -5.69 -21.51
C TRP A 177 11.77 -5.79 -20.62
N PHE A 178 12.98 -5.82 -21.20
CA PHE A 178 14.24 -5.88 -20.44
C PHE A 178 14.48 -4.62 -19.59
N ILE A 179 14.19 -3.45 -20.14
CA ILE A 179 14.29 -2.18 -19.42
C ILE A 179 13.29 -2.15 -18.25
N ASP A 180 12.06 -2.59 -18.45
CA ASP A 180 11.09 -2.67 -17.36
C ASP A 180 11.47 -3.73 -16.31
N TYR A 181 12.02 -4.86 -16.72
CA TYR A 181 12.60 -5.83 -15.80
C TYR A 181 13.66 -5.15 -14.92
N CYS A 182 14.61 -4.43 -15.51
CA CYS A 182 15.60 -3.66 -14.75
C CYS A 182 14.93 -2.61 -13.84
N ARG A 183 13.93 -1.86 -14.33
CA ARG A 183 13.15 -0.89 -13.55
C ARG A 183 12.54 -1.48 -12.30
N ARG A 184 11.88 -2.64 -12.42
CA ARG A 184 11.24 -3.32 -11.28
C ARG A 184 12.25 -3.87 -10.28
N ASN A 185 13.49 -4.07 -10.72
CA ASN A 185 14.61 -4.55 -9.91
C ASN A 185 15.61 -3.44 -9.50
N LYS A 186 15.14 -2.18 -9.37
CA LYS A 186 15.94 -1.02 -8.92
C LYS A 186 17.08 -0.60 -9.87
N GLY A 187 16.96 -0.92 -11.16
CA GLY A 187 17.90 -0.58 -12.22
C GLY A 187 18.89 -1.71 -12.54
N LEU A 188 19.49 -1.67 -13.73
CA LEU A 188 20.46 -2.65 -14.24
C LEU A 188 21.60 -2.94 -13.25
N LEU A 189 22.14 -1.92 -12.58
CA LEU A 189 23.26 -2.09 -11.65
C LEU A 189 22.87 -2.95 -10.44
N ALA A 190 21.68 -2.77 -9.88
CA ALA A 190 21.20 -3.55 -8.74
C ALA A 190 20.95 -5.02 -9.11
N VAL A 191 20.48 -5.31 -10.33
CA VAL A 191 20.34 -6.71 -10.81
C VAL A 191 21.69 -7.43 -10.87
N ARG A 192 22.75 -6.69 -11.18
CA ARG A 192 24.10 -7.21 -11.42
C ARG A 192 24.99 -7.24 -10.17
N ALA A 193 24.66 -6.47 -9.14
CA ALA A 193 25.49 -6.36 -7.95
C ALA A 193 25.39 -7.60 -7.04
N ASP A 194 26.54 -8.00 -6.50
CA ASP A 194 26.73 -9.11 -5.55
C ASP A 194 27.02 -8.61 -4.12
N ASP A 195 27.00 -7.30 -3.92
CA ASP A 195 27.07 -6.67 -2.60
C ASP A 195 25.68 -6.22 -2.12
N GLN A 196 25.66 -5.49 -1.00
CA GLN A 196 24.43 -4.98 -0.37
C GLN A 196 23.58 -4.06 -1.28
N THR A 197 24.12 -3.58 -2.40
CA THR A 197 23.41 -2.72 -3.36
C THR A 197 22.61 -3.51 -4.40
N GLY A 198 22.73 -4.84 -4.43
CA GLY A 198 22.11 -5.67 -5.46
C GLY A 198 21.37 -6.92 -4.99
N GLY A 199 20.83 -7.65 -5.96
CA GLY A 199 20.01 -8.85 -5.72
C GLY A 199 20.81 -10.08 -5.30
N ASN A 200 22.14 -10.08 -5.44
CA ASN A 200 23.00 -11.25 -5.22
C ASN A 200 23.84 -11.16 -3.92
N HIS A 201 23.34 -10.46 -2.90
CA HIS A 201 24.12 -10.11 -1.72
C HIS A 201 24.47 -11.29 -0.81
N MET A 202 23.52 -12.19 -0.56
CA MET A 202 23.70 -13.29 0.41
C MET A 202 22.83 -14.50 0.06
N ARG A 203 23.08 -15.62 0.74
CA ARG A 203 22.31 -16.87 0.61
C ARG A 203 21.94 -17.42 1.98
N ILE A 204 20.97 -18.33 2.01
CA ILE A 204 20.56 -19.05 3.22
C ILE A 204 21.40 -20.33 3.32
N ILE A 205 22.02 -20.57 4.47
CA ILE A 205 22.95 -21.70 4.68
C ILE A 205 22.25 -23.06 4.47
N THR A 206 20.99 -23.16 4.88
CA THR A 206 20.15 -24.35 4.70
C THR A 206 19.37 -24.37 3.38
N GLY A 207 19.58 -23.36 2.53
CA GLY A 207 18.94 -23.20 1.22
C GLY A 207 17.60 -22.46 1.25
N THR A 208 17.22 -21.92 0.10
CA THR A 208 16.07 -20.99 0.00
C THR A 208 14.72 -21.69 0.05
N GLN A 209 14.67 -23.00 -0.21
CA GLN A 209 13.42 -23.77 -0.13
C GLN A 209 12.85 -23.82 1.30
N GLU A 210 13.67 -23.57 2.32
CA GLU A 210 13.21 -23.45 3.71
C GLU A 210 12.18 -22.32 3.91
N ILE A 211 12.24 -21.25 3.11
CA ILE A 211 11.19 -20.21 3.12
C ILE A 211 9.87 -20.80 2.64
N SER A 212 9.89 -21.56 1.54
CA SER A 212 8.67 -22.17 0.99
C SER A 212 8.09 -23.21 1.93
N LYS A 213 8.92 -24.04 2.57
CA LYS A 213 8.48 -24.98 3.60
C LYS A 213 7.92 -24.25 4.83
N GLY A 214 8.59 -23.19 5.28
CA GLY A 214 8.11 -22.38 6.40
C GLY A 214 6.74 -21.76 6.14
N ILE A 215 6.51 -21.19 4.95
CA ILE A 215 5.19 -20.66 4.57
C ILE A 215 4.16 -21.79 4.46
N ALA A 216 4.51 -22.93 3.87
CA ALA A 216 3.63 -24.11 3.82
C ALA A 216 3.21 -24.58 5.23
N ASN A 217 4.12 -24.59 6.19
CA ASN A 217 3.82 -24.91 7.58
C ASN A 217 2.88 -23.89 8.23
N LEU A 218 2.99 -22.60 7.88
CA LEU A 218 2.05 -21.57 8.35
C LEU A 218 0.64 -21.74 7.76
N ILE A 219 0.53 -22.31 6.56
CA ILE A 219 -0.76 -22.57 5.90
C ILE A 219 -1.44 -23.80 6.52
N GLY A 220 -0.65 -24.83 6.83
CA GLY A 220 -1.11 -26.12 7.33
C GLY A 220 -1.06 -27.19 6.24
N GLU A 221 -0.50 -28.35 6.57
CA GLU A 221 -0.31 -29.46 5.61
C GLU A 221 -1.62 -30.02 5.06
N SER A 222 -2.72 -29.95 5.82
CA SER A 222 -4.06 -30.41 5.37
C SER A 222 -4.62 -29.60 4.21
N GLU A 223 -4.15 -28.37 4.02
CA GLU A 223 -4.63 -27.46 2.98
C GLU A 223 -3.77 -27.51 1.71
N ILE A 224 -2.69 -28.32 1.71
CA ILE A 224 -1.73 -28.42 0.60
C ILE A 224 -1.77 -29.83 0.00
N PHE A 225 -2.26 -29.93 -1.22
CA PHE A 225 -2.44 -31.17 -1.96
C PHE A 225 -1.28 -31.35 -2.94
N LEU A 226 -0.25 -32.08 -2.50
CA LEU A 226 0.91 -32.45 -3.31
C LEU A 226 0.56 -33.57 -4.31
N SER A 227 1.43 -33.77 -5.30
CA SER A 227 1.31 -34.81 -6.34
C SER A 227 -0.04 -34.78 -7.06
N SER A 228 -0.61 -33.59 -7.20
CA SER A 228 -1.98 -33.36 -7.68
C SER A 228 -1.96 -32.44 -8.91
N PRO A 229 -1.34 -32.84 -10.03
CA PRO A 229 -1.23 -31.99 -11.21
C PRO A 229 -2.63 -31.66 -11.76
N VAL A 230 -2.91 -30.37 -11.97
CA VAL A 230 -4.18 -29.91 -12.52
C VAL A 230 -4.30 -30.25 -14.00
N ALA A 231 -5.44 -30.81 -14.40
CA ALA A 231 -5.77 -31.16 -15.78
C ALA A 231 -6.75 -30.16 -16.40
N ALA A 232 -7.77 -29.73 -15.65
CA ALA A 232 -8.82 -28.85 -16.14
C ALA A 232 -9.27 -27.84 -15.08
N ILE A 233 -9.73 -26.68 -15.54
CA ILE A 233 -10.35 -25.64 -14.73
C ILE A 233 -11.63 -25.18 -15.41
N GLU A 234 -12.76 -25.39 -14.75
CA GLU A 234 -14.06 -24.88 -15.20
C GLU A 234 -14.43 -23.64 -14.39
N ASP A 235 -14.32 -22.47 -15.03
CA ASP A 235 -14.76 -21.19 -14.49
C ASP A 235 -16.26 -20.98 -14.79
N LYS A 236 -17.09 -21.22 -13.78
CA LYS A 236 -18.56 -21.06 -13.82
C LYS A 236 -18.93 -19.73 -13.18
N THR A 237 -20.10 -19.19 -13.49
CA THR A 237 -20.53 -17.83 -13.08
C THR A 237 -20.31 -17.53 -11.58
N SER A 238 -20.54 -18.49 -10.68
CA SER A 238 -20.42 -18.30 -9.23
C SER A 238 -19.31 -19.12 -8.55
N LYS A 239 -18.59 -19.98 -9.29
CA LYS A 239 -17.59 -20.89 -8.72
C LYS A 239 -16.58 -21.37 -9.76
N VAL A 240 -15.43 -21.79 -9.29
CA VAL A 240 -14.40 -22.48 -10.08
C VAL A 240 -14.33 -23.93 -9.62
N GLU A 241 -14.24 -24.83 -10.58
CA GLU A 241 -13.98 -26.25 -10.37
C GLU A 241 -12.62 -26.61 -10.96
N VAL A 242 -11.74 -27.19 -10.15
CA VAL A 242 -10.38 -27.58 -10.53
C VAL A 242 -10.25 -29.09 -10.45
N THR A 243 -9.97 -29.72 -11.58
CA THR A 243 -9.85 -31.18 -11.70
C THR A 243 -8.40 -31.57 -11.93
N THR A 244 -7.88 -32.48 -11.11
CA THR A 244 -6.53 -33.02 -11.20
C THR A 244 -6.46 -34.21 -12.15
N ARG A 245 -5.26 -34.57 -12.62
CA ARG A 245 -5.05 -35.69 -13.57
C ARG A 245 -5.44 -37.06 -12.98
N ASP A 246 -5.42 -37.20 -11.66
CA ASP A 246 -5.89 -38.40 -10.94
C ASP A 246 -7.42 -38.38 -10.66
N GLY A 247 -8.13 -37.37 -11.16
CA GLY A 247 -9.59 -37.29 -11.11
C GLY A 247 -10.18 -36.67 -9.86
N LYS A 248 -9.37 -36.10 -8.95
CA LYS A 248 -9.89 -35.34 -7.80
C LYS A 248 -10.43 -33.99 -8.27
N VAL A 249 -11.50 -33.55 -7.63
CA VAL A 249 -12.19 -32.30 -7.96
C VAL A 249 -12.22 -31.40 -6.73
N PHE A 250 -11.75 -30.17 -6.91
CA PHE A 250 -11.78 -29.11 -5.91
C PHE A 250 -12.72 -28.00 -6.38
N MET A 251 -13.52 -27.46 -5.46
CA MET A 251 -14.44 -26.36 -5.77
C MET A 251 -14.17 -25.17 -4.86
N ALA A 252 -14.10 -23.98 -5.46
CA ALA A 252 -13.99 -22.73 -4.72
C ALA A 252 -14.71 -21.56 -5.40
N SER A 253 -14.87 -20.45 -4.67
CA SER A 253 -15.43 -19.22 -5.23
C SER A 253 -14.47 -18.57 -6.24
N ARG A 254 -13.16 -18.68 -6.00
CA ARG A 254 -12.09 -18.10 -6.83
C ARG A 254 -10.92 -19.06 -6.99
N CYS A 255 -10.13 -18.86 -8.04
CA CYS A 255 -8.91 -19.62 -8.29
C CYS A 255 -7.74 -18.69 -8.63
N ILE A 256 -6.62 -18.84 -7.95
CA ILE A 256 -5.34 -18.21 -8.30
C ILE A 256 -4.48 -19.23 -9.06
N LEU A 257 -4.06 -18.86 -10.26
CA LEU A 257 -3.03 -19.55 -11.02
C LEU A 257 -1.66 -18.96 -10.66
N SER A 258 -0.83 -19.76 -10.00
CA SER A 258 0.55 -19.44 -9.63
C SER A 258 1.56 -20.25 -10.46
N LEU A 259 1.26 -20.46 -11.74
CA LEU A 259 2.09 -21.19 -12.69
C LEU A 259 2.73 -20.23 -13.69
N PRO A 260 3.89 -20.56 -14.28
CA PRO A 260 4.43 -19.80 -15.40
C PRO A 260 3.40 -19.67 -16.54
N SER A 261 3.23 -18.48 -17.10
CA SER A 261 2.24 -18.24 -18.16
C SER A 261 2.34 -19.16 -19.38
N THR A 262 3.52 -19.71 -19.65
CA THR A 262 3.78 -20.69 -20.71
C THR A 262 3.07 -22.03 -20.50
N MET A 263 2.53 -22.27 -19.30
CA MET A 263 1.84 -23.51 -18.95
C MET A 263 0.32 -23.39 -19.02
N TYR A 264 -0.23 -22.20 -19.23
CA TYR A 264 -1.69 -22.04 -19.29
C TYR A 264 -2.32 -22.83 -20.44
N SER A 265 -1.58 -23.07 -21.53
CA SER A 265 -2.01 -23.91 -22.65
C SER A 265 -2.04 -25.41 -22.33
N ASP A 266 -1.40 -25.84 -21.24
CA ASP A 266 -1.40 -27.25 -20.82
C ASP A 266 -2.63 -27.63 -19.98
N ILE A 267 -3.39 -26.62 -19.55
CA ILE A 267 -4.58 -26.79 -18.70
C ILE A 267 -5.81 -26.54 -19.57
N ASN A 268 -6.78 -27.44 -19.51
CA ASN A 268 -8.06 -27.23 -20.16
C ASN A 268 -8.90 -26.22 -19.37
N ILE A 269 -8.81 -24.93 -19.72
CA ILE A 269 -9.59 -23.85 -19.09
C ILE A 269 -10.89 -23.62 -19.88
N SER A 270 -12.04 -23.76 -19.21
CA SER A 270 -13.38 -23.58 -19.77
C SER A 270 -14.21 -22.57 -18.96
N PRO A 271 -14.79 -21.52 -19.57
CA PRO A 271 -14.63 -21.15 -20.96
C PRO A 271 -13.17 -20.76 -21.26
N PRO A 272 -12.72 -20.91 -22.52
CA PRO A 272 -11.38 -20.52 -22.90
C PRO A 272 -11.07 -19.05 -22.57
N LEU A 273 -9.83 -18.76 -22.15
CA LEU A 273 -9.39 -17.38 -21.85
C LEU A 273 -9.69 -16.42 -23.01
N PRO A 274 -10.00 -15.13 -22.74
CA PRO A 274 -10.28 -14.12 -23.77
C PRO A 274 -9.20 -14.12 -24.87
N PRO A 275 -9.58 -13.90 -26.15
CA PRO A 275 -8.64 -14.03 -27.27
C PRO A 275 -7.33 -13.24 -27.11
N GLN A 276 -7.39 -12.01 -26.58
CA GLN A 276 -6.20 -11.19 -26.32
C GLN A 276 -5.28 -11.81 -25.26
N ALA A 277 -5.84 -12.30 -24.15
CA ALA A 277 -5.08 -12.94 -23.08
C ALA A 277 -4.47 -14.26 -23.56
N ARG A 278 -5.25 -15.06 -24.30
CA ARG A 278 -4.78 -16.31 -24.89
C ARG A 278 -3.61 -16.09 -25.83
N HIS A 279 -3.77 -15.18 -26.79
CA HIS A 279 -2.73 -14.85 -27.76
C HIS A 279 -1.45 -14.33 -27.09
N LEU A 280 -1.59 -13.55 -26.01
CA LEU A 280 -0.44 -13.12 -25.21
C LEU A 280 0.28 -14.29 -24.54
N TYR A 281 -0.45 -15.12 -23.78
CA TYR A 281 0.16 -16.17 -22.96
C TYR A 281 0.75 -17.30 -23.79
N GLU A 282 0.10 -17.69 -24.89
CA GLU A 282 0.63 -18.66 -25.87
C GLU A 282 1.94 -18.17 -26.53
N ALA A 283 2.13 -16.85 -26.62
CA ALA A 283 3.33 -16.23 -27.16
C ALA A 283 4.43 -15.95 -26.12
N THR A 284 4.19 -16.24 -24.84
CA THR A 284 5.25 -16.13 -23.82
C THR A 284 6.26 -17.26 -23.95
N LYS A 285 7.52 -17.02 -23.55
CA LYS A 285 8.55 -18.05 -23.56
C LYS A 285 9.44 -17.98 -22.32
N LEU A 286 9.96 -19.14 -21.92
CA LEU A 286 11.01 -19.29 -20.92
C LEU A 286 12.32 -19.67 -21.60
N GLY A 287 13.41 -18.98 -21.24
CA GLY A 287 14.73 -19.28 -21.77
C GLY A 287 15.34 -20.59 -21.26
N HIS A 288 16.49 -20.93 -21.83
CA HIS A 288 17.34 -22.02 -21.38
C HIS A 288 18.18 -21.53 -20.22
N TYR A 289 17.67 -21.77 -19.01
CA TYR A 289 18.29 -21.35 -17.76
C TYR A 289 18.64 -22.58 -16.94
N ASN A 290 19.93 -22.92 -16.89
CA ASN A 290 20.39 -24.15 -16.26
C ASN A 290 21.47 -23.84 -15.23
N LYS A 291 21.68 -24.78 -14.30
CA LYS A 291 22.75 -24.69 -13.31
C LYS A 291 23.59 -25.96 -13.32
N ALA A 292 24.90 -25.77 -13.25
CA ALA A 292 25.84 -26.79 -12.82
C ALA A 292 26.49 -26.33 -11.52
N ILE A 293 26.41 -27.11 -10.45
CA ILE A 293 27.02 -26.76 -9.15
C ILE A 293 28.12 -27.78 -8.88
N VAL A 294 29.35 -27.28 -8.76
CA VAL A 294 30.53 -28.12 -8.64
C VAL A 294 31.09 -27.98 -7.23
N CYS A 295 31.03 -29.05 -6.45
CA CYS A 295 31.44 -29.07 -5.05
C CYS A 295 32.82 -29.70 -4.91
N TYR A 296 33.64 -29.18 -4.00
CA TYR A 296 35.02 -29.59 -3.77
C TYR A 296 35.31 -29.81 -2.27
N GLY A 297 36.37 -30.55 -1.97
CA GLY A 297 36.84 -30.73 -0.59
C GLY A 297 37.54 -29.49 -0.01
N LYS A 298 38.04 -28.60 -0.88
CA LYS A 298 38.71 -27.35 -0.52
C LYS A 298 38.43 -26.26 -1.56
N PRO A 299 38.47 -24.96 -1.20
CA PRO A 299 38.19 -23.86 -2.12
C PRO A 299 39.45 -23.47 -2.92
N TRP A 300 39.97 -24.39 -3.73
CA TRP A 300 41.25 -24.28 -4.44
C TRP A 300 41.40 -23.03 -5.33
N TRP A 301 40.31 -22.40 -5.78
CA TRP A 301 40.37 -21.14 -6.52
C TRP A 301 40.82 -19.97 -5.65
N ARG A 302 40.54 -20.02 -4.34
CA ARG A 302 40.96 -18.99 -3.39
C ARG A 302 42.48 -19.00 -3.20
N ASP A 303 43.11 -20.17 -3.28
CA ASP A 303 44.58 -20.32 -3.25
C ASP A 303 45.26 -19.62 -4.44
N LEU A 304 44.51 -19.39 -5.52
CA LEU A 304 44.97 -18.65 -6.70
C LEU A 304 44.73 -17.12 -6.59
N GLY A 305 44.22 -16.64 -5.45
CA GLY A 305 43.84 -15.24 -5.25
C GLY A 305 42.54 -14.82 -5.96
N LEU A 306 41.71 -15.78 -6.34
CA LEU A 306 40.46 -15.56 -7.08
C LEU A 306 39.24 -15.69 -6.17
N ASN A 307 38.24 -14.83 -6.39
CA ASN A 307 37.05 -14.75 -5.54
C ASN A 307 35.93 -15.73 -5.96
N GLY A 308 36.13 -16.46 -7.06
CA GLY A 308 35.17 -17.41 -7.62
C GLY A 308 34.11 -16.80 -8.54
N PHE A 309 34.11 -15.47 -8.76
CA PHE A 309 33.28 -14.80 -9.74
C PHE A 309 33.94 -14.82 -11.12
N ALA A 310 33.23 -15.35 -12.12
CA ALA A 310 33.69 -15.30 -13.50
C ALA A 310 32.54 -15.01 -14.47
N MET A 311 32.86 -14.33 -15.57
CA MET A 311 31.99 -14.08 -16.71
C MET A 311 32.64 -14.64 -17.98
N SER A 312 31.83 -15.14 -18.91
CA SER A 312 32.34 -15.65 -20.19
C SER A 312 31.42 -15.33 -21.35
N PHE A 313 31.99 -14.85 -22.46
CA PHE A 313 31.30 -14.73 -23.74
C PHE A 313 31.21 -16.06 -24.50
N VAL A 314 32.09 -17.01 -24.18
CA VAL A 314 32.20 -18.31 -24.84
C VAL A 314 31.86 -19.46 -23.90
N GLY A 315 31.52 -20.61 -24.48
CA GLY A 315 31.15 -21.79 -23.71
C GLY A 315 29.81 -21.62 -22.98
N PRO A 316 29.33 -22.71 -22.35
CA PRO A 316 27.98 -22.74 -21.84
C PRO A 316 27.87 -22.10 -20.45
N ALA A 317 28.92 -22.12 -19.60
CA ALA A 317 28.90 -21.43 -18.32
C ALA A 317 29.18 -19.94 -18.51
N VAL A 318 28.13 -19.12 -18.43
CA VAL A 318 28.18 -17.69 -18.75
C VAL A 318 28.54 -16.83 -17.53
N VAL A 319 28.09 -17.22 -16.35
CA VAL A 319 28.45 -16.60 -15.07
C VAL A 319 28.71 -17.71 -14.05
N ILE A 320 29.76 -17.55 -13.26
CA ILE A 320 30.14 -18.47 -12.19
C ILE A 320 30.25 -17.67 -10.88
N ARG A 321 29.79 -18.25 -9.78
CA ARG A 321 29.87 -17.65 -8.44
C ARG A 321 30.36 -18.65 -7.42
N ASP A 322 31.19 -18.17 -6.47
CA ASP A 322 31.50 -18.89 -5.24
C ASP A 322 30.22 -19.01 -4.40
N THR A 323 29.75 -20.24 -4.23
CA THR A 323 28.58 -20.58 -3.41
C THR A 323 28.99 -21.48 -2.24
N SER A 324 30.18 -21.23 -1.71
CA SER A 324 30.67 -21.91 -0.52
C SER A 324 30.00 -21.43 0.77
N VAL A 325 30.04 -22.29 1.79
CA VAL A 325 29.67 -22.01 3.18
C VAL A 325 30.80 -22.53 4.05
N ASP A 326 31.65 -21.62 4.53
CA ASP A 326 32.90 -21.98 5.22
C ASP A 326 32.61 -22.69 6.55
N GLU A 327 31.57 -22.27 7.28
CA GLU A 327 31.15 -22.89 8.55
C GLU A 327 30.66 -24.33 8.40
N LYS A 328 30.36 -24.75 7.16
CA LYS A 328 29.93 -26.12 6.84
C LYS A 328 31.00 -26.89 6.05
N GLU A 329 32.16 -26.29 5.78
CA GLU A 329 33.18 -26.82 4.87
C GLU A 329 32.58 -27.24 3.51
N CYS A 330 31.57 -26.49 3.06
CA CYS A 330 30.90 -26.71 1.79
C CYS A 330 31.52 -25.79 0.76
N TYR A 331 32.45 -26.26 -0.07
CA TYR A 331 33.10 -25.41 -1.08
C TYR A 331 32.50 -25.67 -2.46
N ALA A 332 31.86 -24.67 -3.06
CA ALA A 332 31.13 -24.86 -4.31
C ALA A 332 31.26 -23.69 -5.28
N LEU A 333 31.24 -24.00 -6.57
CA LEU A 333 31.08 -23.04 -7.66
C LEU A 333 29.75 -23.31 -8.37
N THR A 334 28.84 -22.34 -8.34
CA THR A 334 27.60 -22.38 -9.12
C THR A 334 27.85 -21.74 -10.48
N CYS A 335 27.73 -22.54 -11.54
CA CYS A 335 27.87 -22.16 -12.93
C CYS A 335 26.47 -22.01 -13.54
N PHE A 336 26.13 -20.83 -14.05
CA PHE A 336 24.93 -20.60 -14.83
C PHE A 336 25.18 -21.00 -16.28
N VAL A 337 24.45 -22.00 -16.74
CA VAL A 337 24.69 -22.66 -18.03
C VAL A 337 23.56 -22.31 -19.00
N ASN A 338 23.61 -21.11 -19.59
CA ASN A 338 22.43 -20.42 -20.11
C ASN A 338 22.53 -20.02 -21.59
N GLY A 339 21.38 -19.66 -22.18
CA GLY A 339 21.29 -19.20 -23.58
C GLY A 339 21.45 -20.34 -24.58
N ARG A 340 21.84 -20.03 -25.82
CA ARG A 340 22.02 -21.05 -26.88
C ARG A 340 23.05 -22.12 -26.54
N GLU A 341 24.16 -21.73 -25.91
CA GLU A 341 25.17 -22.70 -25.48
C GLU A 341 24.66 -23.57 -24.32
N GLY A 342 23.85 -23.00 -23.42
CA GLY A 342 23.12 -23.76 -22.40
C GLY A 342 22.11 -24.76 -22.98
N GLU A 343 21.42 -24.40 -24.06
CA GLU A 343 20.56 -25.32 -24.80
C GLU A 343 21.35 -26.48 -25.39
N LYS A 344 22.45 -26.21 -26.11
CA LYS A 344 23.32 -27.26 -26.66
C LYS A 344 23.84 -28.17 -25.55
N TRP A 345 24.29 -27.58 -24.44
CA TRP A 345 24.76 -28.31 -23.28
C TRP A 345 23.69 -29.21 -22.67
N SER A 346 22.43 -28.76 -22.60
CA SER A 346 21.33 -29.55 -22.04
C SER A 346 21.03 -30.85 -22.79
N LYS A 347 21.43 -30.93 -24.08
CA LYS A 347 21.24 -32.10 -24.96
C LYS A 347 22.37 -33.13 -24.84
N LEU A 348 23.50 -32.79 -24.22
CA LEU A 348 24.63 -33.69 -24.04
C LEU A 348 24.33 -34.77 -23.00
N HIS A 349 25.05 -35.89 -23.03
CA HIS A 349 24.99 -36.89 -21.95
C HIS A 349 25.60 -36.37 -20.63
N ASP A 350 25.19 -36.95 -19.49
CA ASP A 350 25.57 -36.51 -18.15
C ASP A 350 27.08 -36.33 -17.95
N HIS A 351 27.87 -37.32 -18.38
CA HIS A 351 29.33 -37.28 -18.27
C HIS A 351 29.96 -36.20 -19.17
N GLU A 352 29.36 -35.90 -20.32
CA GLU A 352 29.81 -34.85 -21.22
C GLU A 352 29.45 -33.47 -20.70
N ARG A 353 28.25 -33.30 -20.13
CA ARG A 353 27.83 -32.06 -19.46
C ARG A 353 28.83 -31.67 -18.37
N ARG A 354 29.22 -32.65 -17.54
CA ARG A 354 30.27 -32.48 -16.53
C ARG A 354 31.61 -32.11 -17.17
N ARG A 355 32.07 -32.88 -18.17
CA ARG A 355 33.34 -32.64 -18.86
C ARG A 355 33.46 -31.22 -19.41
N VAL A 356 32.41 -30.71 -20.06
CA VAL A 356 32.41 -29.38 -20.69
C VAL A 356 32.54 -28.28 -19.64
N VAL A 357 31.77 -28.34 -18.55
CA VAL A 357 31.84 -27.35 -17.46
C VAL A 357 33.22 -27.39 -16.78
N LEU A 358 33.72 -28.58 -16.44
CA LEU A 358 35.03 -28.71 -15.78
C LEU A 358 36.19 -28.24 -16.67
N ARG A 359 36.14 -28.50 -17.98
CA ARG A 359 37.14 -27.97 -18.93
C ARG A 359 37.07 -26.44 -19.01
N GLN A 360 35.88 -25.86 -19.05
CA GLN A 360 35.74 -24.41 -19.06
C GLN A 360 36.27 -23.79 -17.76
N LEU A 361 35.99 -24.39 -16.60
CA LEU A 361 36.59 -23.98 -15.33
C LEU A 361 38.12 -24.10 -15.36
N ALA A 362 38.68 -25.17 -15.91
CA ALA A 362 40.14 -25.32 -16.03
C ALA A 362 40.78 -24.18 -16.85
N ILE A 363 40.13 -23.78 -17.96
CA ILE A 363 40.55 -22.64 -18.79
C ILE A 363 40.42 -21.32 -18.01
N LEU A 364 39.25 -21.08 -17.43
CA LEU A 364 38.96 -19.84 -16.70
C LEU A 364 39.93 -19.62 -15.54
N TYR A 365 40.23 -20.65 -14.78
CA TYR A 365 41.15 -20.59 -13.64
C TYR A 365 42.61 -20.83 -14.03
N ASN A 366 42.90 -21.17 -15.30
CA ASN A 366 44.23 -21.48 -15.84
C ASN A 366 44.96 -22.55 -15.04
N VAL A 367 44.33 -23.71 -14.94
CA VAL A 367 44.83 -24.88 -14.21
C VAL A 367 44.89 -26.11 -15.12
N GLY A 368 45.87 -26.98 -14.87
CA GLY A 368 46.11 -28.18 -15.67
C GLY A 368 45.20 -29.38 -15.32
N PRO A 369 45.31 -30.49 -16.07
CA PRO A 369 44.49 -31.70 -15.88
C PRO A 369 44.66 -32.38 -14.52
N GLU A 370 45.80 -32.20 -13.86
CA GLU A 370 46.09 -32.75 -12.52
C GLU A 370 45.53 -31.89 -11.37
N SER A 371 44.89 -30.76 -11.68
CA SER A 371 44.37 -29.84 -10.67
C SER A 371 43.07 -30.31 -10.03
N GLU A 372 42.74 -29.68 -8.90
CA GLU A 372 41.55 -29.98 -8.11
C GLU A 372 40.24 -29.77 -8.87
N VAL A 373 40.24 -28.94 -9.93
CA VAL A 373 39.04 -28.68 -10.77
C VAL A 373 38.44 -29.97 -11.34
N PHE A 374 39.26 -30.97 -11.63
CA PHE A 374 38.81 -32.25 -12.19
C PHE A 374 38.45 -33.30 -11.13
N ARG A 375 38.58 -32.95 -9.83
CA ARG A 375 38.32 -33.83 -8.68
C ARG A 375 37.16 -33.32 -7.80
N PRO A 376 35.99 -32.92 -8.36
CA PRO A 376 34.89 -32.48 -7.52
C PRO A 376 34.32 -33.67 -6.74
N ILE A 377 33.98 -33.42 -5.47
CA ILE A 377 33.37 -34.42 -4.59
C ILE A 377 31.91 -34.67 -4.97
N GLU A 378 31.25 -33.67 -5.57
CA GLU A 378 29.85 -33.77 -6.01
C GLU A 378 29.61 -32.80 -7.17
N PHE A 379 28.70 -33.14 -8.07
CA PHE A 379 28.38 -32.35 -9.25
C PHE A 379 26.87 -32.40 -9.49
N PHE A 380 26.18 -31.28 -9.27
CA PHE A 380 24.75 -31.16 -9.50
C PHE A 380 24.46 -30.53 -10.86
N VAL A 381 23.43 -31.05 -11.53
CA VAL A 381 22.90 -30.50 -12.79
C VAL A 381 21.42 -30.24 -12.61
N GLN A 382 21.00 -29.02 -12.90
CA GLN A 382 19.58 -28.68 -13.03
C GLN A 382 19.32 -28.05 -14.40
N ILE A 383 18.56 -28.76 -15.23
CA ILE A 383 18.09 -28.28 -16.53
C ILE A 383 16.62 -27.92 -16.38
N TRP A 384 16.31 -26.64 -16.15
CA TRP A 384 14.93 -26.21 -15.86
C TRP A 384 13.98 -26.43 -17.03
N LYS A 385 14.49 -26.52 -18.27
CA LYS A 385 13.68 -26.85 -19.46
C LYS A 385 13.13 -28.28 -19.44
N HIS A 386 13.79 -29.20 -18.76
CA HIS A 386 13.36 -30.60 -18.62
C HIS A 386 12.38 -30.80 -17.45
N GLU A 387 12.20 -29.79 -16.60
CA GLU A 387 11.31 -29.89 -15.44
C GLU A 387 9.86 -29.63 -15.88
N GLU A 388 9.04 -30.68 -15.81
CA GLU A 388 7.69 -30.74 -16.41
C GLU A 388 6.81 -29.55 -16.00
N TYR A 389 6.86 -29.16 -14.72
CA TYR A 389 5.94 -28.19 -14.14
C TYR A 389 6.54 -26.78 -13.94
N SER A 390 7.68 -26.49 -14.59
CA SER A 390 8.27 -25.16 -14.69
C SER A 390 8.59 -24.80 -16.14
N LYS A 391 8.97 -25.79 -16.96
CA LYS A 391 9.31 -25.64 -18.40
C LYS A 391 10.41 -24.61 -18.70
N GLY A 392 11.17 -24.22 -17.68
CA GLY A 392 12.25 -23.23 -17.73
C GLY A 392 12.29 -22.33 -16.50
N ALA A 393 13.23 -21.39 -16.51
CA ALA A 393 13.44 -20.36 -15.49
C ALA A 393 14.02 -19.11 -16.17
N LEU A 394 14.04 -17.92 -15.57
CA LEU A 394 13.49 -17.54 -14.26
C LEU A 394 12.01 -17.15 -14.35
N ALA A 395 11.68 -16.16 -15.18
CA ALA A 395 10.32 -15.69 -15.44
C ALA A 395 10.04 -15.71 -16.96
N PRO A 396 8.79 -15.99 -17.39
CA PRO A 396 8.41 -15.88 -18.78
C PRO A 396 8.62 -14.46 -19.32
N ILE A 397 9.07 -14.38 -20.57
CA ILE A 397 9.17 -13.13 -21.33
C ILE A 397 8.10 -13.11 -22.42
N THR A 398 7.57 -11.93 -22.73
CA THR A 398 6.60 -11.75 -23.81
C THR A 398 7.28 -11.74 -25.18
N ALA A 399 6.53 -12.11 -26.23
CA ALA A 399 6.99 -11.90 -27.60
C ALA A 399 7.22 -10.41 -27.91
N LEU A 400 7.93 -10.13 -29.00
CA LEU A 400 8.22 -8.78 -29.47
C LEU A 400 6.92 -8.00 -29.73
N GLY A 401 6.84 -6.77 -29.24
CA GLY A 401 5.66 -5.90 -29.34
C GLY A 401 4.46 -6.31 -28.48
N HIS A 402 4.52 -7.42 -27.76
CA HIS A 402 3.39 -7.91 -26.96
C HIS A 402 3.33 -7.26 -25.57
N TYR A 403 4.45 -6.76 -25.05
CA TYR A 403 4.51 -6.28 -23.66
C TYR A 403 3.64 -5.05 -23.45
N THR A 404 3.72 -4.09 -24.37
CA THR A 404 2.94 -2.86 -24.37
C THR A 404 1.55 -3.05 -24.96
N ARG A 405 1.44 -3.83 -26.06
CA ARG A 405 0.17 -4.08 -26.75
C ARG A 405 -0.87 -4.79 -25.88
N PHE A 406 -0.46 -5.75 -25.07
CA PHE A 406 -1.37 -6.57 -24.26
C PHE A 406 -1.30 -6.24 -22.75
N GLN A 407 -0.77 -5.07 -22.39
CA GLN A 407 -0.65 -4.64 -21.00
C GLN A 407 -2.00 -4.64 -20.25
N SER A 408 -3.11 -4.41 -20.96
CA SER A 408 -4.47 -4.41 -20.39
C SER A 408 -4.94 -5.79 -19.93
N VAL A 409 -4.32 -6.88 -20.39
CA VAL A 409 -4.71 -8.26 -20.05
C VAL A 409 -3.58 -9.04 -19.35
N TYR A 410 -2.34 -8.57 -19.39
CA TYR A 410 -1.20 -9.26 -18.78
C TYR A 410 -1.28 -9.27 -17.25
N GLY A 411 -1.39 -10.48 -16.66
CA GLY A 411 -1.53 -10.67 -15.22
C GLY A 411 -2.83 -10.11 -14.65
N LYS A 412 -3.87 -9.92 -15.48
CA LYS A 412 -5.17 -9.39 -15.07
C LYS A 412 -6.20 -10.51 -14.92
N PRO A 413 -7.15 -10.40 -13.95
CA PRO A 413 -8.17 -11.43 -13.74
C PRO A 413 -9.03 -11.66 -14.97
N VAL A 414 -9.49 -12.90 -15.09
CA VAL A 414 -10.43 -13.34 -16.12
C VAL A 414 -11.50 -14.16 -15.42
N GLY A 415 -12.73 -13.65 -15.36
CA GLY A 415 -13.80 -14.28 -14.60
C GLY A 415 -13.40 -14.46 -13.13
N ASN A 416 -13.43 -15.69 -12.64
CA ASN A 416 -13.01 -16.01 -11.27
C ASN A 416 -11.54 -16.43 -11.15
N LEU A 417 -10.78 -16.35 -12.25
CA LEU A 417 -9.37 -16.71 -12.32
C LEU A 417 -8.49 -15.47 -12.10
N HIS A 418 -7.53 -15.62 -11.21
CA HIS A 418 -6.51 -14.64 -10.87
C HIS A 418 -5.13 -15.17 -11.22
N PHE A 419 -4.19 -14.30 -11.55
CA PHE A 419 -2.87 -14.70 -12.02
C PHE A 419 -1.81 -14.09 -11.11
N VAL A 420 -0.99 -14.94 -10.49
CA VAL A 420 0.15 -14.53 -9.67
C VAL A 420 1.40 -15.23 -10.15
N GLY A 421 2.53 -14.60 -9.92
CA GLY A 421 3.80 -15.07 -10.45
C GLY A 421 4.79 -13.92 -10.45
N THR A 422 6.07 -14.25 -10.29
CA THR A 422 7.12 -13.25 -10.23
C THR A 422 7.22 -12.41 -11.53
N GLU A 423 6.73 -12.94 -12.65
CA GLU A 423 6.61 -12.25 -13.95
C GLU A 423 5.64 -11.05 -13.94
N TYR A 424 4.64 -11.08 -13.06
CA TYR A 424 3.64 -10.02 -12.92
C TYR A 424 4.02 -8.99 -11.86
N SER A 425 5.15 -9.20 -11.16
CA SER A 425 5.54 -8.33 -10.07
C SER A 425 5.95 -6.94 -10.52
N ASN A 426 5.54 -5.94 -9.73
CA ASN A 426 5.98 -4.55 -9.88
C ASN A 426 7.26 -4.26 -9.08
N GLU A 427 7.67 -5.16 -8.19
CA GLU A 427 8.90 -5.08 -7.40
C GLU A 427 9.67 -6.40 -7.52
N TRP A 428 10.96 -6.33 -7.80
CA TRP A 428 11.82 -7.50 -7.89
C TRP A 428 11.30 -8.60 -8.84
N LYS A 429 10.83 -8.18 -10.03
CA LYS A 429 10.31 -9.07 -11.08
C LYS A 429 11.33 -10.15 -11.42
N GLY A 430 10.91 -11.41 -11.45
CA GLY A 430 11.78 -12.57 -11.70
C GLY A 430 12.51 -13.12 -10.47
N TYR A 431 12.41 -12.49 -9.31
CA TYR A 431 13.03 -12.93 -8.05
C TYR A 431 12.00 -13.52 -7.07
N MET A 432 12.52 -14.12 -5.98
CA MET A 432 11.71 -14.61 -4.86
C MET A 432 10.91 -13.48 -4.18
N GLU A 433 11.52 -12.31 -3.99
CA GLU A 433 10.83 -11.11 -3.47
C GLU A 433 9.62 -10.72 -4.33
N GLY A 434 9.78 -10.72 -5.65
CA GLY A 434 8.67 -10.45 -6.57
C GLY A 434 7.60 -11.55 -6.57
N ALA A 435 7.96 -12.80 -6.31
CA ALA A 435 6.98 -13.87 -6.13
C ALA A 435 6.10 -13.61 -4.90
N ILE A 436 6.70 -13.25 -3.76
CA ILE A 436 5.96 -12.90 -2.54
C ILE A 436 5.10 -11.66 -2.76
N TYR A 437 5.67 -10.58 -3.33
CA TYR A 437 4.91 -9.38 -3.68
C TYR A 437 3.68 -9.69 -4.55
N SER A 438 3.86 -10.52 -5.59
CA SER A 438 2.77 -10.91 -6.49
C SER A 438 1.72 -11.77 -5.77
N GLY A 439 2.14 -12.67 -4.87
CA GLY A 439 1.23 -13.47 -4.05
C GLY A 439 0.36 -12.61 -3.13
N GLU A 440 0.96 -11.66 -2.40
CA GLU A 440 0.24 -10.69 -1.57
C GLU A 440 -0.75 -9.87 -2.41
N ALA A 441 -0.33 -9.41 -3.60
CA ALA A 441 -1.17 -8.65 -4.50
C ALA A 441 -2.34 -9.48 -5.04
N GLY A 442 -2.12 -10.75 -5.39
CA GLY A 442 -3.16 -11.67 -5.83
C GLY A 442 -4.18 -11.99 -4.73
N ALA A 443 -3.71 -12.25 -3.50
CA ALA A 443 -4.61 -12.43 -2.36
C ALA A 443 -5.46 -11.17 -2.11
N ARG A 444 -4.84 -9.98 -2.10
CA ARG A 444 -5.58 -8.71 -2.03
C ARG A 444 -6.57 -8.55 -3.17
N GLN A 445 -6.26 -9.02 -4.37
CA GLN A 445 -7.15 -8.93 -5.52
C GLN A 445 -8.36 -9.87 -5.39
N VAL A 446 -8.15 -11.10 -4.90
CA VAL A 446 -9.23 -12.02 -4.54
C VAL A 446 -10.11 -11.36 -3.48
N LEU A 447 -9.49 -10.80 -2.43
CA LEU A 447 -10.18 -10.09 -1.36
C LEU A 447 -10.94 -8.86 -1.86
N ARG A 448 -10.38 -8.09 -2.80
CA ARG A 448 -11.07 -6.93 -3.42
C ARG A 448 -12.32 -7.34 -4.19
N ILE A 449 -12.26 -8.48 -4.86
CA ILE A 449 -13.38 -9.03 -5.62
C ILE A 449 -14.37 -9.78 -4.69
N SER A 450 -13.94 -10.23 -3.51
CA SER A 450 -14.80 -10.79 -2.46
C SER A 450 -15.37 -9.75 -1.48
N GLY A 451 -14.83 -8.52 -1.46
CA GLY A 451 -15.28 -7.41 -0.60
C GLY A 451 -14.44 -7.14 0.66
N ASP A 452 -13.28 -7.78 0.85
CA ASP A 452 -12.58 -7.93 2.14
C ASP A 452 -11.25 -7.15 2.30
N TYR A 453 -10.75 -6.41 1.29
CA TYR A 453 -9.57 -5.54 1.46
C TYR A 453 -9.50 -4.41 0.41
N THR A 454 -9.56 -3.13 0.79
CA THR A 454 -9.57 -1.98 -0.14
C THR A 454 -8.25 -1.20 -0.15
N ASP A 455 -7.62 -1.03 -1.34
CA ASP A 455 -6.78 0.15 -1.64
C ASP A 455 -7.75 1.24 -2.10
N MET A 456 -7.62 2.46 -1.56
CA MET A 456 -8.49 3.60 -1.88
C MET A 456 -8.29 4.09 -3.33
N THR A 457 -9.34 4.02 -4.14
CA THR A 457 -9.61 4.83 -5.35
C THR A 457 -11.13 4.96 -5.44
N ILE A 458 -11.83 5.98 -5.95
CA ILE A 458 -13.29 6.17 -5.71
C ILE A 458 -14.22 5.37 -6.66
N ILE A 459 -15.14 4.52 -6.14
CA ILE A 459 -16.31 3.88 -6.83
C ILE A 459 -17.35 3.49 -5.75
N CYS A 460 -18.58 4.01 -5.90
CA CYS A 460 -19.77 3.69 -5.11
C CYS A 460 -20.60 2.53 -5.71
N GLY A 461 -21.10 1.64 -4.84
CA GLY A 461 -22.15 0.62 -5.06
C GLY A 461 -21.65 -0.78 -5.48
N ASP A 462 -22.26 -1.91 -5.09
CA ASP A 462 -23.25 -2.28 -4.05
C ASP A 462 -23.08 -3.80 -3.84
N THR A 463 -23.20 -4.36 -2.63
CA THR A 463 -23.59 -5.77 -2.44
C THR A 463 -24.16 -5.99 -1.03
N GLU A 464 -25.15 -6.88 -1.00
CA GLU A 464 -26.11 -7.19 0.06
C GLU A 464 -25.50 -7.40 1.46
N TYR A 465 -25.88 -6.53 2.40
CA TYR A 465 -26.45 -6.80 3.73
C TYR A 465 -26.23 -5.58 4.65
N GLN A 466 -27.28 -4.74 4.74
CA GLN A 466 -27.68 -3.81 5.81
C GLN A 466 -26.61 -2.90 6.49
N VAL A 467 -26.83 -1.59 6.38
CA VAL A 467 -25.98 -0.44 6.80
C VAL A 467 -24.87 -0.11 5.79
N HIS A 468 -25.27 0.61 4.74
CA HIS A 468 -24.52 0.90 3.53
C HIS A 468 -23.21 1.66 3.77
N LYS A 469 -22.08 0.97 3.56
CA LYS A 469 -20.73 1.53 3.49
C LYS A 469 -20.57 2.36 2.22
N ALA A 470 -20.12 3.60 2.35
CA ALA A 470 -19.50 4.30 1.24
C ALA A 470 -18.16 3.62 0.91
N ILE A 471 -18.07 3.02 -0.29
CA ILE A 471 -16.82 2.48 -0.82
C ILE A 471 -16.20 3.49 -1.76
N VAL A 472 -14.89 3.59 -1.67
CA VAL A 472 -13.99 4.18 -2.64
C VAL A 472 -13.29 2.95 -3.27
N CYS A 473 -13.67 2.45 -4.49
CA CYS A 473 -12.85 1.53 -5.36
C CYS A 473 -12.38 2.05 -6.79
N PRO A 474 -11.35 1.49 -7.51
CA PRO A 474 -10.80 2.00 -8.79
C PRO A 474 -11.50 1.50 -10.08
N ARG A 475 -11.70 2.41 -11.06
CA ARG A 475 -12.10 2.27 -12.50
C ARG A 475 -12.58 0.87 -12.95
N SER A 476 -13.76 0.65 -13.54
CA SER A 476 -14.73 1.50 -14.23
C SER A 476 -15.99 0.67 -14.51
N LYS A 477 -17.18 1.17 -14.19
CA LYS A 477 -18.43 1.08 -14.97
C LYS A 477 -19.52 1.84 -14.20
N TYR A 478 -20.18 2.76 -14.89
CA TYR A 478 -21.34 3.51 -14.43
C TYR A 478 -22.46 2.55 -14.02
N PHE A 479 -23.12 2.81 -12.88
CA PHE A 479 -24.41 2.21 -12.57
C PHE A 479 -25.44 3.32 -12.35
N ASP A 480 -26.46 3.30 -13.20
CA ASP A 480 -27.74 3.94 -12.98
C ASP A 480 -28.44 3.26 -11.81
N ALA A 481 -28.70 3.99 -10.73
CA ALA A 481 -29.71 3.63 -9.73
C ALA A 481 -30.69 4.80 -9.64
N MET A 482 -31.99 4.50 -9.65
CA MET A 482 -33.09 5.48 -9.81
C MET A 482 -33.20 6.57 -8.72
N PHE A 483 -32.31 6.62 -7.71
CA PHE A 483 -32.36 7.56 -6.58
C PHE A 483 -30.96 7.93 -6.04
N SER A 484 -30.09 8.50 -6.87
CA SER A 484 -28.78 9.04 -6.46
C SER A 484 -28.61 10.50 -6.87
N HIS A 485 -27.93 11.32 -6.06
CA HIS A 485 -27.55 12.69 -6.47
C HIS A 485 -26.13 12.72 -7.05
N GLY A 486 -25.95 13.46 -8.14
CA GLY A 486 -24.67 13.62 -8.83
C GLY A 486 -23.84 14.76 -8.27
N MET A 487 -22.57 14.48 -7.96
CA MET A 487 -21.62 15.46 -7.50
C MET A 487 -20.84 16.05 -8.67
N GLN A 488 -20.76 17.38 -8.72
CA GLN A 488 -20.00 18.12 -9.72
C GLN A 488 -18.86 18.89 -9.07
N ASN A 489 -17.76 19.02 -9.79
CA ASN A 489 -16.64 19.84 -9.40
C ASN A 489 -17.06 21.31 -9.55
N PRO A 490 -17.10 22.10 -8.47
CA PRO A 490 -17.60 23.48 -8.53
C PRO A 490 -16.69 24.42 -9.34
N ALA A 491 -15.48 23.98 -9.72
CA ALA A 491 -14.59 24.75 -10.57
C ALA A 491 -14.77 24.49 -12.08
N THR A 492 -15.34 23.34 -12.47
CA THR A 492 -15.39 22.90 -13.88
C THR A 492 -16.75 22.35 -14.31
N ASP A 493 -17.70 22.22 -13.38
CA ASP A 493 -18.96 21.48 -13.52
C ASP A 493 -18.77 20.01 -13.92
N GLU A 494 -17.53 19.50 -13.86
CA GLU A 494 -17.19 18.13 -14.20
C GLU A 494 -17.79 17.16 -13.19
N PHE A 495 -18.45 16.12 -13.67
CA PHE A 495 -19.02 15.09 -12.80
C PHE A 495 -17.92 14.30 -12.07
N ILE A 496 -17.99 14.27 -10.74
CA ILE A 496 -17.03 13.58 -9.86
C ILE A 496 -17.49 12.15 -9.56
N GLY A 497 -18.79 11.98 -9.28
CA GLY A 497 -19.38 10.71 -8.85
C GLY A 497 -20.78 10.89 -8.28
N THR A 498 -21.41 9.81 -7.81
CA THR A 498 -22.71 9.87 -7.10
C THR A 498 -22.55 9.45 -5.64
N CYS A 499 -23.47 9.92 -4.79
CA CYS A 499 -23.65 9.40 -3.43
C CYS A 499 -25.10 8.94 -3.21
N PRO A 500 -25.33 7.98 -2.30
CA PRO A 500 -26.67 7.59 -1.93
C PRO A 500 -27.47 8.76 -1.37
N GLU A 501 -28.75 8.84 -1.74
CA GLU A 501 -29.73 9.69 -1.10
C GLU A 501 -30.40 8.88 0.03
N SER A 502 -29.75 8.81 1.20
CA SER A 502 -30.20 8.00 2.32
C SER A 502 -31.61 8.37 2.76
N THR A 503 -32.39 7.35 3.10
CA THR A 503 -33.74 7.45 3.63
C THR A 503 -33.74 7.43 5.17
N VAL A 504 -34.92 7.64 5.76
CA VAL A 504 -35.10 7.50 7.22
C VAL A 504 -34.85 6.05 7.68
N ASN A 505 -35.12 5.05 6.83
CA ASN A 505 -34.87 3.65 7.17
C ASN A 505 -33.37 3.37 7.25
N ASP A 506 -32.58 3.87 6.28
CA ASP A 506 -31.12 3.73 6.31
C ASP A 506 -30.52 4.37 7.57
N LEU A 507 -31.07 5.51 7.97
CA LEU A 507 -30.70 6.17 9.21
C LEU A 507 -31.05 5.33 10.44
N HIS A 508 -32.24 4.72 10.48
CA HIS A 508 -32.62 3.81 11.58
C HIS A 508 -31.69 2.61 11.66
N ASP A 509 -31.29 2.03 10.53
CA ASP A 509 -30.34 0.91 10.51
C ASP A 509 -28.96 1.34 11.05
N ALA A 510 -28.48 2.52 10.67
CA ALA A 510 -27.25 3.09 11.22
C ALA A 510 -27.34 3.34 12.73
N ILE A 511 -28.47 3.82 13.24
CA ILE A 511 -28.72 4.00 14.67
C ILE A 511 -28.75 2.65 15.40
N ASN A 512 -29.35 1.63 14.81
CA ASN A 512 -29.40 0.28 15.37
C ASN A 512 -28.00 -0.33 15.46
N ALA A 513 -27.19 -0.20 14.42
CA ALA A 513 -25.79 -0.64 14.43
C ALA A 513 -24.96 0.10 15.49
N ALA A 514 -25.12 1.42 15.59
CA ALA A 514 -24.48 2.22 16.64
C ALA A 514 -24.89 1.80 18.05
N SER A 515 -26.17 1.49 18.24
CA SER A 515 -26.70 1.01 19.52
C SER A 515 -26.15 -0.36 19.88
N ALA A 516 -26.08 -1.28 18.92
CA ALA A 516 -25.55 -2.63 19.10
C ALA A 516 -24.04 -2.64 19.42
N ALA A 517 -23.26 -1.77 18.78
CA ALA A 517 -21.82 -1.67 19.00
C ALA A 517 -21.44 -0.97 20.32
N PHE A 518 -22.34 -0.14 20.88
CA PHE A 518 -22.06 0.71 22.03
C PHE A 518 -21.58 -0.05 23.27
N PRO A 519 -22.20 -1.15 23.73
CA PRO A 519 -21.77 -1.88 24.92
C PRO A 519 -20.33 -2.40 24.83
N LEU A 520 -19.91 -2.90 23.66
CA LEU A 520 -18.55 -3.42 23.45
C LEU A 520 -17.54 -2.29 23.36
N TRP A 521 -17.89 -1.19 22.67
CA TRP A 521 -16.98 -0.06 22.51
C TRP A 521 -16.73 0.70 23.83
N ARG A 522 -17.78 0.97 24.60
CA ARG A 522 -17.67 1.65 25.90
C ARG A 522 -16.87 0.84 26.93
N ALA A 523 -16.85 -0.49 26.80
CA ALA A 523 -16.12 -1.38 27.69
C ALA A 523 -14.60 -1.37 27.44
N GLN A 524 -14.16 -0.92 26.26
CA GLN A 524 -12.74 -0.76 25.96
C GLN A 524 -12.10 0.27 26.89
N SER A 525 -10.83 0.09 27.24
CA SER A 525 -10.10 1.11 28.01
C SER A 525 -9.89 2.38 27.18
N GLY A 526 -9.79 3.54 27.83
CA GLY A 526 -9.44 4.79 27.17
C GLY A 526 -8.12 4.69 26.38
N ARG A 527 -7.15 3.89 26.86
CA ARG A 527 -5.89 3.63 26.13
C ARG A 527 -6.09 2.81 24.86
N THR A 528 -6.97 1.80 24.90
CA THR A 528 -7.27 0.98 23.72
C THR A 528 -7.95 1.83 22.65
N ARG A 529 -8.98 2.59 23.03
CA ARG A 529 -9.65 3.53 22.12
C ARG A 529 -8.66 4.58 21.59
N GLY A 530 -7.82 5.12 22.47
CA GLY A 530 -6.77 6.07 22.11
C GLY A 530 -5.83 5.54 21.03
N ARG A 531 -5.33 4.31 21.15
CA ARG A 531 -4.46 3.70 20.11
C ARG A 531 -5.13 3.61 18.73
N ILE A 532 -6.41 3.25 18.69
CA ILE A 532 -7.19 3.18 17.44
C ILE A 532 -7.33 4.59 16.84
N LEU A 533 -7.68 5.59 17.66
CA LEU A 533 -7.78 6.98 17.20
C LEU A 533 -6.43 7.55 16.76
N ARG A 534 -5.34 7.20 17.44
CA ARG A 534 -3.99 7.60 17.03
C ARG A 534 -3.66 7.05 15.65
N ARG A 535 -3.89 5.76 15.44
CA ARG A 535 -3.70 5.11 14.13
C ARG A 535 -4.54 5.76 13.04
N LEU A 536 -5.78 6.18 13.34
CA LEU A 536 -6.61 6.91 12.39
C LEU A 536 -5.98 8.27 12.03
N GLY A 537 -5.47 9.03 13.00
CA GLY A 537 -4.73 10.27 12.75
C GLY A 537 -3.47 10.05 11.89
N ASP A 538 -2.71 8.99 12.17
CA ASP A 538 -1.53 8.62 11.39
C ASP A 538 -1.90 8.28 9.93
N LEU A 539 -2.95 7.47 9.73
CA LEU A 539 -3.47 7.11 8.40
C LEU A 539 -3.97 8.33 7.61
N ILE A 540 -4.66 9.27 8.26
CA ILE A 540 -5.06 10.54 7.61
C ILE A 540 -3.82 11.33 7.16
N THR A 541 -2.79 11.38 8.01
CA THR A 541 -1.53 12.07 7.69
C THR A 541 -0.82 11.41 6.49
N GLU A 542 -0.74 10.08 6.47
CA GLU A 542 -0.15 9.30 5.38
C GLU A 542 -0.87 9.51 4.04
N ASN A 543 -2.20 9.67 4.08
CA ASN A 543 -3.06 9.80 2.90
C ASN A 543 -3.45 11.27 2.59
N LYS A 544 -2.81 12.26 3.22
CA LYS A 544 -3.21 13.68 3.15
C LYS A 544 -3.33 14.26 1.74
N VAL A 545 -2.52 13.77 0.79
CA VAL A 545 -2.52 14.26 -0.60
C VAL A 545 -3.78 13.79 -1.33
N ASP A 546 -4.17 12.53 -1.14
CA ASP A 546 -5.38 11.98 -1.78
C ASP A 546 -6.65 12.52 -1.12
N ILE A 547 -6.64 12.69 0.19
CA ILE A 547 -7.70 13.40 0.91
C ILE A 547 -7.82 14.84 0.42
N GLY A 548 -6.69 15.54 0.25
CA GLY A 548 -6.66 16.90 -0.28
C GLY A 548 -7.27 17.00 -1.68
N ARG A 549 -7.00 16.01 -2.55
CA ARG A 549 -7.63 15.91 -3.88
C ARG A 549 -9.15 15.72 -3.80
N ILE A 550 -9.63 14.84 -2.91
CA ILE A 550 -11.06 14.60 -2.70
C ILE A 550 -11.74 15.91 -2.27
N ILE A 551 -11.21 16.55 -1.22
CA ILE A 551 -11.74 17.81 -0.69
C ILE A 551 -11.74 18.87 -1.78
N THR A 552 -10.64 19.09 -2.50
CA THR A 552 -10.58 20.08 -3.58
C THR A 552 -11.61 19.79 -4.68
N ALA A 553 -11.79 18.52 -5.06
CA ALA A 553 -12.72 18.15 -6.12
C ALA A 553 -14.17 18.45 -5.74
N GLU A 554 -14.64 18.05 -4.55
CA GLU A 554 -16.05 18.22 -4.17
C GLU A 554 -16.37 19.59 -3.57
N ASN A 555 -15.44 20.20 -2.84
CA ASN A 555 -15.66 21.46 -2.14
C ASN A 555 -15.20 22.69 -2.96
N GLY A 556 -14.17 22.52 -3.79
CA GLY A 556 -13.58 23.58 -4.61
C GLY A 556 -12.41 24.33 -3.96
N LYS A 557 -12.11 24.13 -2.67
CA LYS A 557 -10.99 24.83 -2.02
C LYS A 557 -9.63 24.49 -2.63
N ALA A 558 -8.71 25.45 -2.58
CA ALA A 558 -7.36 25.28 -3.10
C ALA A 558 -6.62 24.10 -2.44
N ARG A 559 -5.79 23.41 -3.22
CA ARG A 559 -5.07 22.21 -2.77
C ARG A 559 -4.36 22.37 -1.42
N ALA A 560 -3.67 23.50 -1.20
CA ALA A 560 -2.95 23.75 0.04
C ALA A 560 -3.91 23.85 1.26
N ASP A 561 -5.07 24.48 1.09
CA ASP A 561 -6.11 24.55 2.12
C ASP A 561 -6.74 23.17 2.37
N ALA A 562 -6.90 22.35 1.32
CA ALA A 562 -7.45 20.99 1.42
C ALA A 562 -6.50 20.03 2.13
N GLU A 563 -5.21 20.02 1.76
CA GLU A 563 -4.18 19.25 2.48
C GLU A 563 -4.01 19.75 3.92
N GLY A 564 -4.10 21.08 4.12
CA GLY A 564 -4.11 21.69 5.45
C GLY A 564 -5.31 21.25 6.30
N GLU A 565 -6.50 21.10 5.71
CA GLU A 565 -7.66 20.53 6.39
C GLU A 565 -7.44 19.05 6.76
N ALA A 566 -6.84 18.25 5.89
CA ALA A 566 -6.54 16.85 6.20
C ALA A 566 -5.63 16.73 7.43
N LEU A 567 -4.60 17.57 7.51
CA LEU A 567 -3.72 17.63 8.68
C LEU A 567 -4.44 18.16 9.92
N PHE A 568 -5.31 19.15 9.76
CA PHE A 568 -6.13 19.66 10.85
C PHE A 568 -7.16 18.63 11.35
N CYS A 569 -7.66 17.77 10.47
CA CYS A 569 -8.48 16.61 10.82
C CYS A 569 -7.69 15.59 11.65
N ALA A 570 -6.48 15.22 11.18
CA ALA A 570 -5.59 14.29 11.89
C ALA A 570 -5.28 14.75 13.32
N SER A 571 -5.08 16.06 13.52
CA SER A 571 -4.71 16.59 14.82
C SER A 571 -5.82 16.50 15.87
N PHE A 572 -7.10 16.43 15.50
CA PHE A 572 -8.19 16.11 16.45
C PHE A 572 -8.15 14.66 16.91
N PHE A 573 -7.85 13.72 15.99
CA PHE A 573 -7.71 12.31 16.34
C PHE A 573 -6.48 12.08 17.20
N GLU A 574 -5.37 12.75 16.91
CA GLU A 574 -4.19 12.80 17.78
C GLU A 574 -4.56 13.34 19.16
N TRP A 575 -5.13 14.54 19.25
CA TRP A 575 -5.49 15.15 20.54
C TRP A 575 -6.41 14.25 21.38
N PHE A 576 -7.52 13.81 20.81
CA PHE A 576 -8.49 12.98 21.55
C PHE A 576 -8.02 11.55 21.77
N SER A 577 -7.03 11.05 21.02
CA SER A 577 -6.35 9.79 21.36
C SER A 577 -5.68 9.86 22.72
N GLU A 578 -5.16 11.03 23.07
CA GLU A 578 -4.49 11.28 24.34
C GLU A 578 -5.47 11.68 25.44
N GLU A 579 -6.56 12.37 25.11
CA GLU A 579 -7.61 12.68 26.08
C GLU A 579 -8.44 11.45 26.46
N ALA A 580 -8.54 10.43 25.61
CA ALA A 580 -9.27 9.20 25.89
C ALA A 580 -8.87 8.52 27.23
N PRO A 581 -7.58 8.39 27.61
CA PRO A 581 -7.17 7.93 28.93
C PRO A 581 -7.22 9.00 30.04
N ARG A 582 -7.53 10.27 29.73
CA ARG A 582 -7.58 11.41 30.67
C ARG A 582 -9.01 11.82 31.06
N SER A 583 -9.98 10.92 30.88
CA SER A 583 -11.36 11.08 31.40
C SER A 583 -11.40 11.01 32.94
N HIS A 584 -10.80 11.98 33.62
CA HIS A 584 -10.72 12.03 35.07
C HIS A 584 -12.08 12.35 35.71
N GLY A 585 -12.37 11.63 36.79
CA GLY A 585 -13.44 11.94 37.73
C GLY A 585 -12.92 12.68 38.97
N ASP A 586 -13.78 12.89 39.95
CA ASP A 586 -13.46 13.62 41.18
C ASP A 586 -13.79 12.79 42.42
N ILE A 587 -13.07 13.03 43.51
CA ILE A 587 -13.44 12.58 44.86
C ILE A 587 -13.77 13.82 45.67
N VAL A 588 -15.03 13.93 46.10
CA VAL A 588 -15.52 15.11 46.83
C VAL A 588 -15.73 14.75 48.30
N PRO A 589 -15.28 15.59 49.25
CA PRO A 589 -15.60 15.40 50.66
C PRO A 589 -17.12 15.41 50.90
N HIS A 590 -17.62 14.42 51.64
CA HIS A 590 -19.02 14.37 52.06
C HIS A 590 -19.20 15.11 53.39
N MET A 591 -20.36 15.75 53.62
CA MET A 591 -20.63 16.46 54.88
C MET A 591 -20.72 15.53 56.10
N ASN A 592 -21.23 14.30 55.91
CA ASN A 592 -21.11 13.21 56.88
C ASN A 592 -19.70 12.55 56.78
N PRO A 593 -18.89 12.51 57.85
CA PRO A 593 -17.55 11.91 57.86
C PRO A 593 -17.47 10.44 57.43
N GLN A 594 -18.57 9.68 57.55
CA GLN A 594 -18.66 8.28 57.11
C GLN A 594 -19.01 8.12 55.61
N GLY A 595 -19.25 9.23 54.92
CA GLY A 595 -19.61 9.26 53.50
C GLY A 595 -18.41 9.56 52.60
N ARG A 596 -18.39 8.96 51.41
CA ARG A 596 -17.44 9.30 50.33
C ARG A 596 -18.22 9.55 49.05
N ILE A 597 -17.91 10.64 48.34
CA ILE A 597 -18.50 10.97 47.05
C ILE A 597 -17.44 10.74 45.97
N GLN A 598 -17.79 9.94 44.96
CA GLN A 598 -17.00 9.78 43.73
C GLN A 598 -17.83 10.26 42.55
N ILE A 599 -17.25 11.11 41.71
CA ILE A 599 -17.86 11.57 40.47
C ILE A 599 -17.14 10.88 39.32
N LEU A 600 -17.86 10.06 38.56
CA LEU A 600 -17.35 9.38 37.37
C LEU A 600 -17.84 10.08 36.11
N LYS A 601 -17.02 10.12 35.06
CA LYS A 601 -17.47 10.55 33.72
C LYS A 601 -17.70 9.32 32.86
N GLN A 602 -18.90 9.18 32.28
CA GLN A 602 -19.26 8.03 31.44
C GLN A 602 -19.77 8.51 30.08
N PRO A 603 -19.55 7.74 28.99
CA PRO A 603 -20.07 8.09 27.67
C PRO A 603 -21.59 8.21 27.67
N ILE A 604 -22.10 9.22 26.97
CA ILE A 604 -23.53 9.53 26.93
C ILE A 604 -24.35 8.49 26.15
N GLY A 605 -23.74 7.79 25.16
CA GLY A 605 -24.43 6.80 24.34
C GLY A 605 -24.20 6.98 22.85
N VAL A 606 -25.21 6.65 22.05
CA VAL A 606 -25.20 6.88 20.59
C VAL A 606 -25.33 8.38 20.32
N CYS A 607 -24.45 8.92 19.47
CA CYS A 607 -24.40 10.34 19.12
C CYS A 607 -24.74 10.54 17.64
N GLY A 608 -25.71 11.42 17.36
CA GLY A 608 -26.00 11.89 16.01
C GLY A 608 -25.19 13.15 15.71
N LEU A 609 -24.40 13.14 14.65
CA LEU A 609 -23.54 14.25 14.25
C LEU A 609 -24.01 14.78 12.89
N ILE A 610 -24.16 16.09 12.74
CA ILE A 610 -24.60 16.71 11.50
C ILE A 610 -23.58 17.79 11.12
N THR A 611 -22.98 17.66 9.94
CA THR A 611 -21.84 18.51 9.53
C THR A 611 -22.12 19.30 8.25
N PRO A 612 -21.50 20.48 8.09
CA PRO A 612 -21.65 21.34 6.92
C PRO A 612 -20.63 20.99 5.82
N TRP A 613 -20.78 21.61 4.66
CA TRP A 613 -19.92 21.40 3.50
C TRP A 613 -18.56 22.12 3.53
N ASN A 614 -18.40 23.19 4.31
CA ASN A 614 -17.27 24.10 4.17
C ASN A 614 -15.93 23.54 4.66
N PHE A 615 -15.96 22.63 5.63
CA PHE A 615 -14.82 21.82 6.10
C PHE A 615 -15.28 20.36 6.13
N PRO A 616 -15.37 19.72 4.96
CA PRO A 616 -16.13 18.49 4.76
C PRO A 616 -15.54 17.27 5.47
N MET A 617 -14.28 17.33 5.91
CA MET A 617 -13.67 16.31 6.75
C MET A 617 -13.49 16.78 8.19
N ALA A 618 -12.96 18.00 8.39
CA ALA A 618 -12.55 18.44 9.73
C ALA A 618 -13.73 18.65 10.68
N MET A 619 -14.92 19.04 10.19
CA MET A 619 -16.11 19.16 11.06
C MET A 619 -16.59 17.81 11.58
N GLY A 620 -16.48 16.76 10.76
CA GLY A 620 -16.75 15.38 11.18
C GLY A 620 -15.71 14.93 12.20
N ALA A 621 -14.43 15.10 11.89
CA ALA A 621 -13.31 14.69 12.74
C ALA A 621 -13.36 15.30 14.15
N ARG A 622 -13.62 16.62 14.24
CA ARG A 622 -13.79 17.36 15.50
C ARG A 622 -14.80 16.71 16.45
N LYS A 623 -15.89 16.18 15.89
CA LYS A 623 -16.98 15.58 16.64
C LYS A 623 -16.75 14.08 16.89
N ILE A 624 -16.34 13.36 15.86
CA ILE A 624 -16.08 11.91 15.91
C ILE A 624 -14.97 11.59 16.90
N ALA A 625 -13.84 12.30 16.83
CA ALA A 625 -12.69 12.04 17.68
C ALA A 625 -13.04 12.14 19.17
N ALA A 626 -13.74 13.21 19.57
CA ALA A 626 -14.20 13.41 20.94
C ALA A 626 -15.23 12.35 21.39
N ALA A 627 -16.22 12.04 20.53
CA ALA A 627 -17.24 11.05 20.83
C ALA A 627 -16.65 9.65 21.03
N LEU A 628 -15.81 9.20 20.09
CA LEU A 628 -15.21 7.88 20.16
C LEU A 628 -14.21 7.78 21.32
N ALA A 629 -13.44 8.85 21.61
CA ALA A 629 -12.54 8.90 22.77
C ALA A 629 -13.30 8.74 24.09
N ALA A 630 -14.45 9.43 24.23
CA ALA A 630 -15.34 9.29 25.39
C ALA A 630 -15.92 7.86 25.53
N GLY A 631 -15.95 7.09 24.45
CA GLY A 631 -16.53 5.73 24.40
C GLY A 631 -17.95 5.68 23.84
N CYS A 632 -18.40 6.74 23.16
CA CYS A 632 -19.67 6.78 22.43
C CYS A 632 -19.56 6.08 21.07
N THR A 633 -20.70 5.73 20.49
CA THR A 633 -20.82 5.36 19.06
C THR A 633 -21.50 6.48 18.30
N VAL A 634 -21.29 6.52 16.98
CA VAL A 634 -21.62 7.69 16.16
C VAL A 634 -22.41 7.31 14.92
N VAL A 635 -23.42 8.13 14.61
CA VAL A 635 -24.04 8.23 13.28
C VAL A 635 -23.81 9.65 12.76
N LEU A 636 -22.97 9.79 11.73
CA LEU A 636 -22.67 11.05 11.06
C LEU A 636 -23.59 11.22 9.83
N LYS A 637 -24.38 12.28 9.80
CA LYS A 637 -25.02 12.80 8.59
C LYS A 637 -24.11 13.86 7.99
N SER A 638 -23.41 13.52 6.90
CA SER A 638 -22.56 14.48 6.19
C SER A 638 -23.40 15.40 5.29
N ASP A 639 -22.83 16.52 4.89
CA ASP A 639 -23.47 17.39 3.91
C ASP A 639 -23.58 16.67 2.55
N GLY A 640 -24.71 16.82 1.86
CA GLY A 640 -24.95 16.20 0.56
C GLY A 640 -24.09 16.80 -0.56
N LEU A 641 -23.57 18.01 -0.37
CA LEU A 641 -22.70 18.70 -1.34
C LEU A 641 -21.22 18.30 -1.24
N THR A 642 -20.80 17.67 -0.15
CA THR A 642 -19.38 17.25 0.04
C THR A 642 -19.28 15.93 0.82
N PRO A 643 -19.94 14.86 0.34
CA PRO A 643 -20.04 13.61 1.08
C PRO A 643 -18.76 12.76 1.03
N PHE A 644 -17.92 12.89 -0.01
CA PHE A 644 -16.81 11.97 -0.25
C PHE A 644 -15.70 12.10 0.79
N SER A 645 -15.44 13.30 1.31
CA SER A 645 -14.46 13.49 2.39
C SER A 645 -14.87 12.77 3.68
N SER A 646 -16.15 12.83 4.05
CA SER A 646 -16.66 12.10 5.21
C SER A 646 -16.61 10.59 4.98
N ASN A 647 -16.94 10.13 3.77
CA ASN A 647 -16.84 8.72 3.39
C ASN A 647 -15.42 8.18 3.46
N ALA A 648 -14.43 8.96 2.99
CA ALA A 648 -13.01 8.63 3.12
C ALA A 648 -12.60 8.47 4.60
N LEU A 649 -13.13 9.30 5.50
CA LEU A 649 -12.90 9.15 6.93
C LEU A 649 -13.48 7.84 7.49
N GLY A 650 -14.63 7.39 6.97
CA GLY A 650 -15.20 6.08 7.30
C GLY A 650 -14.29 4.91 6.91
N VAL A 651 -13.74 4.94 5.69
CA VAL A 651 -12.79 3.93 5.18
C VAL A 651 -11.52 3.89 6.03
N LEU A 652 -10.92 5.05 6.30
CA LEU A 652 -9.74 5.15 7.16
C LEU A 652 -10.02 4.69 8.59
N GLY A 653 -11.23 4.95 9.11
CA GLY A 653 -11.69 4.47 10.40
C GLY A 653 -11.70 2.94 10.50
N GLU A 654 -12.22 2.28 9.47
CA GLU A 654 -12.18 0.81 9.38
C GLU A 654 -10.74 0.29 9.35
N MET A 655 -9.87 0.90 8.53
CA MET A 655 -8.44 0.54 8.45
C MET A 655 -7.68 0.77 9.77
N ALA A 656 -8.09 1.76 10.56
CA ALA A 656 -7.53 2.04 11.88
C ALA A 656 -7.95 0.99 12.93
N GLY A 657 -8.96 0.18 12.64
CA GLY A 657 -9.51 -0.83 13.55
C GLY A 657 -10.70 -0.33 14.37
N ILE A 658 -11.42 0.70 13.92
CA ILE A 658 -12.72 1.06 14.52
C ILE A 658 -13.70 -0.11 14.28
N PRO A 659 -14.29 -0.71 15.32
CA PRO A 659 -15.21 -1.83 15.14
C PRO A 659 -16.46 -1.43 14.34
N LYS A 660 -17.03 -2.40 13.60
CA LYS A 660 -18.27 -2.21 12.84
C LYS A 660 -19.38 -1.65 13.75
N GLY A 661 -20.13 -0.69 13.24
CA GLY A 661 -21.19 0.00 13.97
C GLY A 661 -20.71 1.10 14.93
N VAL A 662 -19.42 1.23 15.25
CA VAL A 662 -18.95 2.31 16.14
C VAL A 662 -18.97 3.67 15.44
N LEU A 663 -18.64 3.71 14.15
CA LEU A 663 -18.76 4.87 13.27
C LEU A 663 -19.64 4.48 12.07
N ASN A 664 -20.73 5.22 11.88
CA ASN A 664 -21.65 5.04 10.75
C ASN A 664 -21.82 6.39 10.05
N ILE A 665 -21.88 6.40 8.72
CA ILE A 665 -21.99 7.62 7.92
C ILE A 665 -23.19 7.46 6.99
N VAL A 666 -24.08 8.44 7.00
CA VAL A 666 -25.26 8.52 6.11
C VAL A 666 -25.18 9.81 5.30
N THR A 667 -25.51 9.73 4.02
CA THR A 667 -25.40 10.83 3.06
C THR A 667 -26.78 11.16 2.51
N ALA A 668 -27.12 12.44 2.43
CA ALA A 668 -28.38 12.87 1.84
C ALA A 668 -28.23 14.33 1.42
N LEU A 669 -28.77 14.68 0.25
CA LEU A 669 -28.97 16.06 -0.15
C LEU A 669 -30.44 16.41 0.04
N ASP A 670 -31.32 15.74 -0.70
CA ASP A 670 -32.75 16.03 -0.75
C ASP A 670 -33.49 15.59 0.53
N ASN A 671 -33.12 14.45 1.11
CA ASN A 671 -33.73 13.94 2.34
C ASN A 671 -33.13 14.55 3.62
N THR A 672 -32.23 15.55 3.51
CA THR A 672 -31.55 16.17 4.65
C THR A 672 -32.50 16.59 5.78
N PRO A 673 -33.63 17.28 5.52
CA PRO A 673 -34.56 17.67 6.59
C PRO A 673 -35.18 16.48 7.33
N GLN A 674 -35.55 15.43 6.61
CA GLN A 674 -36.18 14.21 7.16
C GLN A 674 -35.19 13.45 8.04
N LEU A 675 -33.94 13.32 7.60
CA LEU A 675 -32.88 12.65 8.37
C LEU A 675 -32.53 13.45 9.63
N GLY A 676 -32.47 14.78 9.54
CA GLY A 676 -32.25 15.64 10.70
C GLY A 676 -33.35 15.48 11.76
N LEU A 677 -34.62 15.48 11.33
CA LEU A 677 -35.77 15.25 12.21
C LEU A 677 -35.70 13.87 12.88
N ALA A 678 -35.50 12.81 12.10
CA ALA A 678 -35.44 11.44 12.60
C ALA A 678 -34.30 11.21 13.60
N LEU A 679 -33.11 11.81 13.37
CA LEU A 679 -32.01 11.82 14.35
C LEU A 679 -32.43 12.49 15.67
N CYS A 680 -33.14 13.62 15.59
CA CYS A 680 -33.59 14.38 16.75
C CYS A 680 -34.74 13.72 17.53
N GLU A 681 -35.57 12.89 16.89
CA GLU A 681 -36.71 12.21 17.53
C GLU A 681 -36.36 10.79 18.01
N SER A 682 -35.31 10.16 17.47
CA SER A 682 -34.91 8.80 17.85
C SER A 682 -34.54 8.70 19.34
N THR A 683 -35.22 7.85 20.11
CA THR A 683 -34.94 7.64 21.54
C THR A 683 -33.60 6.96 21.81
N SER A 684 -33.02 6.27 20.82
CA SER A 684 -31.70 5.63 20.94
C SER A 684 -30.55 6.64 20.91
N VAL A 685 -30.69 7.72 20.15
CA VAL A 685 -29.69 8.79 20.06
C VAL A 685 -29.77 9.66 21.32
N GLN A 686 -28.65 9.79 22.05
CA GLN A 686 -28.60 10.54 23.32
C GLN A 686 -28.04 11.95 23.19
N LYS A 687 -27.37 12.24 22.06
CA LYS A 687 -26.72 13.52 21.80
C LYS A 687 -26.84 13.91 20.33
N ILE A 688 -27.11 15.19 20.06
CA ILE A 688 -26.91 15.78 18.73
C ILE A 688 -25.78 16.80 18.79
N SER A 689 -24.85 16.72 17.83
CA SER A 689 -23.84 17.75 17.61
C SER A 689 -23.96 18.27 16.19
N PHE A 690 -24.22 19.57 16.04
CA PHE A 690 -24.48 20.20 14.75
C PHE A 690 -23.55 21.40 14.52
N THR A 691 -23.02 21.49 13.32
CA THR A 691 -22.36 22.72 12.84
C THR A 691 -23.06 23.21 11.58
N GLY A 692 -23.44 24.48 11.54
CA GLY A 692 -24.11 25.05 10.37
C GLY A 692 -24.87 26.34 10.65
N SER A 693 -25.96 26.61 9.93
CA SER A 693 -26.68 27.88 10.08
C SER A 693 -27.45 27.97 11.42
N THR A 694 -27.52 29.18 12.00
CA THR A 694 -28.29 29.42 13.23
C THR A 694 -29.77 29.07 13.09
N ARG A 695 -30.35 29.27 11.90
CA ARG A 695 -31.74 28.90 11.60
C ARG A 695 -31.96 27.38 11.75
N VAL A 696 -31.08 26.57 11.18
CA VAL A 696 -31.15 25.11 11.28
C VAL A 696 -30.84 24.65 12.72
N GLY A 697 -29.88 25.29 13.40
CA GLY A 697 -29.58 24.99 14.81
C GLY A 697 -30.80 25.16 15.72
N LYS A 698 -31.57 26.26 15.56
CA LYS A 698 -32.82 26.47 16.29
C LYS A 698 -33.88 25.41 15.97
N LEU A 699 -33.95 24.96 14.71
CA LEU A 699 -34.88 23.91 14.30
C LEU A 699 -34.51 22.57 14.96
N LEU A 700 -33.24 22.15 14.87
CA LEU A 700 -32.75 20.91 15.49
C LEU A 700 -32.91 20.93 17.01
N MET A 701 -32.71 22.10 17.66
CA MET A 701 -32.97 22.27 19.08
C MET A 701 -34.46 22.07 19.41
N LYS A 702 -35.37 22.66 18.61
CA LYS A 702 -36.82 22.46 18.78
C LYS A 702 -37.18 20.98 18.64
N GLN A 703 -36.65 20.30 17.62
CA GLN A 703 -36.92 18.88 17.34
C GLN A 703 -36.38 17.96 18.45
N SER A 704 -35.18 18.25 18.96
CA SER A 704 -34.52 17.46 20.03
C SER A 704 -35.17 17.64 21.41
N SER A 705 -36.04 18.65 21.58
CA SER A 705 -36.75 18.88 22.84
C SER A 705 -37.76 17.76 23.17
N SER A 706 -38.22 17.03 22.15
CA SER A 706 -39.11 15.86 22.28
C SER A 706 -38.53 14.73 23.15
N THR A 707 -37.20 14.63 23.22
CA THR A 707 -36.48 13.58 23.95
C THR A 707 -35.39 14.14 24.88
N LEU A 708 -35.34 15.46 25.06
CA LEU A 708 -34.38 16.19 25.93
C LEU A 708 -32.91 15.82 25.69
N LYS A 709 -32.50 15.65 24.42
CA LYS A 709 -31.11 15.28 24.08
C LYS A 709 -30.11 16.35 24.51
N LYS A 710 -28.88 15.93 24.84
CA LYS A 710 -27.75 16.86 24.98
C LYS A 710 -27.39 17.40 23.60
N LEU A 711 -27.20 18.71 23.50
CA LEU A 711 -26.91 19.41 22.24
C LEU A 711 -25.53 20.08 22.31
N SER A 712 -24.78 20.01 21.21
CA SER A 712 -23.67 20.93 20.93
C SER A 712 -23.94 21.60 19.60
N LEU A 713 -23.97 22.93 19.57
CA LEU A 713 -24.31 23.71 18.38
C LEU A 713 -23.19 24.70 18.09
N GLU A 714 -22.63 24.63 16.89
CA GLU A 714 -21.66 25.58 16.34
C GLU A 714 -22.32 26.30 15.16
N LEU A 715 -22.76 27.54 15.37
CA LEU A 715 -23.68 28.22 14.47
C LEU A 715 -23.04 29.44 13.79
N GLY A 716 -23.87 30.26 13.14
CA GLY A 716 -23.40 31.47 12.45
C GLY A 716 -22.68 32.44 13.38
N GLY A 717 -21.53 32.92 12.92
CA GLY A 717 -20.80 34.05 13.49
C GLY A 717 -20.97 35.31 12.64
N ASN A 718 -20.58 36.46 13.20
CA ASN A 718 -20.47 37.73 12.49
C ASN A 718 -19.21 38.46 12.98
N ALA A 719 -18.04 37.87 12.70
CA ALA A 719 -16.78 38.21 13.37
C ALA A 719 -16.33 39.65 13.03
N PRO A 720 -16.21 40.54 14.04
CA PRO A 720 -15.51 41.81 13.86
C PRO A 720 -13.99 41.60 13.91
N PHE A 721 -13.26 42.23 13.00
CA PHE A 721 -11.80 42.33 13.00
C PHE A 721 -11.45 43.78 13.30
N ILE A 722 -10.82 44.05 14.45
CA ILE A 722 -10.61 45.41 14.96
C ILE A 722 -9.12 45.75 14.92
N VAL A 723 -8.78 46.87 14.28
CA VAL A 723 -7.41 47.39 14.15
C VAL A 723 -7.37 48.77 14.80
N PHE A 724 -6.63 48.88 15.90
CA PHE A 724 -6.39 50.15 16.59
C PHE A 724 -5.21 50.90 15.96
N ASP A 725 -5.09 52.20 16.25
CA ASP A 725 -4.04 53.08 15.70
C ASP A 725 -2.61 52.61 16.05
N ASP A 726 -2.46 51.91 17.18
CA ASP A 726 -1.22 51.36 17.71
C ASP A 726 -0.94 49.92 17.25
N ALA A 727 -1.79 49.35 16.39
CA ALA A 727 -1.57 48.02 15.85
C ALA A 727 -0.34 47.99 14.93
N ASP A 728 0.43 46.91 15.01
CA ASP A 728 1.46 46.63 14.01
C ASP A 728 0.81 46.37 12.64
N LEU A 729 1.16 47.20 11.67
CA LEU A 729 0.50 47.24 10.36
C LEU A 729 0.62 45.91 9.61
N GLU A 730 1.82 45.32 9.57
CA GLU A 730 2.06 44.08 8.82
C GLU A 730 1.40 42.88 9.49
N THR A 731 1.41 42.82 10.82
CA THR A 731 0.70 41.80 11.60
C THR A 731 -0.81 41.91 11.39
N ALA A 732 -1.36 43.12 11.41
CA ALA A 732 -2.79 43.36 11.17
C ALA A 732 -3.19 42.95 9.75
N VAL A 733 -2.39 43.30 8.73
CA VAL A 733 -2.68 42.96 7.32
C VAL A 733 -2.56 41.46 7.07
N SER A 734 -1.49 40.81 7.53
CA SER A 734 -1.33 39.35 7.39
C SER A 734 -2.45 38.58 8.09
N SER A 735 -2.85 39.03 9.29
CA SER A 735 -3.98 38.46 10.04
C SER A 735 -5.32 38.70 9.34
N ALA A 736 -5.52 39.86 8.74
CA ALA A 736 -6.70 40.19 7.94
C ALA A 736 -6.80 39.27 6.71
N ILE A 737 -5.68 39.05 6.01
CA ILE A 737 -5.61 38.18 4.84
C ILE A 737 -6.03 36.74 5.19
N ILE A 738 -5.41 36.17 6.23
CA ILE A 738 -5.68 34.79 6.65
C ILE A 738 -7.11 34.64 7.18
N SER A 739 -7.57 35.57 8.02
CA SER A 739 -8.90 35.47 8.64
C SER A 739 -10.04 35.76 7.66
N LYS A 740 -9.83 36.57 6.62
CA LYS A 740 -10.89 36.89 5.66
C LYS A 740 -10.95 35.96 4.47
N PHE A 741 -9.81 35.55 3.92
CA PHE A 741 -9.77 34.97 2.58
C PHE A 741 -9.45 33.48 2.55
N LYS A 742 -9.04 32.86 3.66
CA LYS A 742 -8.91 31.40 3.76
C LYS A 742 -10.22 30.70 3.37
N VAL A 743 -10.13 29.63 2.56
CA VAL A 743 -11.31 28.96 1.96
C VAL A 743 -12.24 29.94 1.20
N SER A 744 -11.66 30.94 0.53
CA SER A 744 -12.38 32.03 -0.15
C SER A 744 -13.39 32.77 0.76
N GLY A 745 -13.11 32.82 2.06
CA GLY A 745 -13.95 33.47 3.07
C GLY A 745 -15.13 32.65 3.59
N GLN A 746 -15.20 31.36 3.24
CA GLN A 746 -16.32 30.47 3.55
C GLN A 746 -16.13 29.71 4.87
N THR A 747 -15.61 30.38 5.91
CA THR A 747 -15.45 29.79 7.25
C THR A 747 -16.33 30.50 8.27
N CYS A 748 -16.82 29.78 9.28
CA CYS A 748 -17.69 30.35 10.32
C CYS A 748 -17.02 31.45 11.17
N VAL A 749 -15.68 31.44 11.21
CA VAL A 749 -14.86 32.40 11.97
C VAL A 749 -14.23 33.47 11.08
N CYS A 750 -14.54 33.48 9.78
CA CYS A 750 -13.99 34.47 8.88
C CYS A 750 -14.36 35.89 9.32
N ALA A 751 -13.39 36.81 9.21
CA ALA A 751 -13.64 38.22 9.45
C ALA A 751 -14.79 38.68 8.55
N ASN A 752 -15.88 39.17 9.13
CA ASN A 752 -17.04 39.63 8.38
C ASN A 752 -17.09 41.16 8.30
N ARG A 753 -16.60 41.84 9.35
CA ARG A 753 -16.59 43.31 9.45
C ARG A 753 -15.23 43.78 9.90
N PHE A 754 -14.60 44.67 9.13
CA PHE A 754 -13.35 45.32 9.50
C PHE A 754 -13.64 46.66 10.16
N TYR A 755 -13.20 46.84 11.40
CA TYR A 755 -13.22 48.13 12.11
C TYR A 755 -11.77 48.60 12.24
N VAL A 756 -11.42 49.66 11.53
CA VAL A 756 -10.06 50.18 11.50
C VAL A 756 -10.10 51.61 12.00
N GLN A 757 -9.28 51.92 13.00
CA GLN A 757 -9.23 53.25 13.61
C GLN A 757 -8.67 54.28 12.63
N ASP A 758 -9.18 55.52 12.71
CA ASP A 758 -8.99 56.56 11.69
C ASP A 758 -7.50 56.86 11.40
N GLY A 759 -6.64 56.84 12.42
CA GLY A 759 -5.21 57.14 12.29
C GLY A 759 -4.38 56.09 11.55
N ILE A 760 -4.86 54.85 11.44
CA ILE A 760 -4.20 53.76 10.69
C ILE A 760 -4.95 53.37 9.41
N TYR A 761 -6.20 53.81 9.24
CA TYR A 761 -7.10 53.40 8.16
C TYR A 761 -6.48 53.44 6.76
N GLN A 762 -5.88 54.56 6.38
CA GLN A 762 -5.31 54.71 5.02
C GLN A 762 -4.14 53.76 4.77
N ARG A 763 -3.23 53.63 5.73
CA ARG A 763 -2.08 52.72 5.63
C ARG A 763 -2.52 51.27 5.57
N PHE A 764 -3.46 50.88 6.43
CA PHE A 764 -4.01 49.52 6.47
C PHE A 764 -4.75 49.15 5.19
N SER A 765 -5.66 50.00 4.72
CA SER A 765 -6.46 49.73 3.52
C SER A 765 -5.60 49.63 2.26
N GLN A 766 -4.63 50.52 2.08
CA GLN A 766 -3.69 50.46 0.95
C GLN A 766 -2.87 49.16 0.98
N ARG A 767 -2.28 48.84 2.14
CA ARG A 767 -1.45 47.65 2.29
C ARG A 767 -2.25 46.35 2.11
N LEU A 768 -3.51 46.31 2.58
CA LEU A 768 -4.42 45.20 2.35
C LEU A 768 -4.75 45.01 0.87
N VAL A 769 -5.00 46.11 0.12
CA VAL A 769 -5.23 46.07 -1.33
C VAL A 769 -4.02 45.51 -2.08
N GLU A 770 -2.81 45.88 -1.67
CA GLU A 770 -1.57 45.36 -2.25
C GLU A 770 -1.42 43.84 -2.10
N GLU A 771 -1.79 43.28 -0.94
CA GLU A 771 -1.78 41.82 -0.76
C GLU A 771 -2.90 41.12 -1.54
N VAL A 772 -4.12 41.66 -1.54
CA VAL A 772 -5.25 41.07 -2.27
C VAL A 772 -4.99 41.04 -3.77
N LYS A 773 -4.30 42.05 -4.34
CA LYS A 773 -3.91 42.07 -5.76
C LYS A 773 -2.99 40.91 -6.17
N LYS A 774 -2.31 40.24 -5.22
CA LYS A 774 -1.45 39.08 -5.49
C LYS A 774 -2.25 37.77 -5.63
N PHE A 775 -3.54 37.78 -5.29
CA PHE A 775 -4.35 36.57 -5.29
C PHE A 775 -4.59 36.06 -6.72
N LYS A 776 -4.55 34.74 -6.86
CA LYS A 776 -4.83 34.04 -8.11
C LYS A 776 -6.09 33.21 -7.89
N VAL A 777 -7.19 33.69 -8.44
CA VAL A 777 -8.50 33.01 -8.37
C VAL A 777 -8.60 32.04 -9.53
N GLY A 778 -9.00 30.79 -9.27
CA GLY A 778 -9.14 29.79 -10.33
C GLY A 778 -9.44 28.40 -9.81
N ASN A 779 -9.22 27.39 -10.65
CA ASN A 779 -9.39 25.99 -10.27
C ASN A 779 -8.35 25.60 -9.21
N GLY A 780 -8.83 25.16 -8.04
CA GLY A 780 -8.01 24.80 -6.88
C GLY A 780 -7.01 23.65 -7.11
N SER A 781 -7.12 22.94 -8.24
CA SER A 781 -6.18 21.90 -8.69
C SER A 781 -4.91 22.47 -9.33
N ILE A 782 -4.91 23.74 -9.75
CA ILE A 782 -3.76 24.40 -10.37
C ILE A 782 -2.84 24.94 -9.27
N GLU A 783 -1.56 24.57 -9.30
CA GLU A 783 -0.58 24.89 -8.24
C GLU A 783 -0.45 26.40 -7.94
N ALA A 784 -0.58 27.24 -8.95
CA ALA A 784 -0.47 28.69 -8.80
C ALA A 784 -1.72 29.36 -8.19
N VAL A 785 -2.85 28.67 -8.08
CA VAL A 785 -4.12 29.24 -7.58
C VAL A 785 -4.09 29.33 -6.06
N THR A 786 -4.40 30.52 -5.54
CA THR A 786 -4.48 30.76 -4.09
C THR A 786 -5.90 30.73 -3.55
N HIS A 787 -6.92 30.97 -4.40
CA HIS A 787 -8.33 31.02 -3.99
C HIS A 787 -9.22 30.27 -4.99
N GLY A 788 -10.02 29.33 -4.48
CA GLY A 788 -10.97 28.53 -5.27
C GLY A 788 -12.33 29.21 -5.47
N PRO A 789 -13.24 28.61 -6.25
CA PRO A 789 -14.60 29.11 -6.44
C PRO A 789 -15.41 29.11 -5.12
N LEU A 790 -16.51 29.88 -5.11
CA LEU A 790 -17.51 29.81 -4.04
C LEU A 790 -18.41 28.59 -4.24
N THR A 791 -18.79 27.94 -3.14
CA THR A 791 -19.63 26.73 -3.19
C THR A 791 -21.12 27.08 -3.39
N THR A 792 -21.57 28.28 -3.02
CA THR A 792 -22.94 28.82 -3.25
C THR A 792 -22.95 30.36 -3.39
N SER A 793 -23.99 30.97 -3.97
CA SER A 793 -24.07 32.44 -4.25
C SER A 793 -24.40 33.34 -3.03
N VAL A 794 -24.08 34.66 -3.11
CA VAL A 794 -23.71 35.53 -1.96
C VAL A 794 -24.70 36.68 -1.68
N ALA A 795 -25.36 36.72 -0.51
CA ALA A 795 -25.95 37.95 0.06
C ALA A 795 -26.26 37.84 1.57
N LYS A 796 -25.59 38.63 2.45
CA LYS A 796 -26.13 39.35 3.65
C LYS A 796 -25.07 39.90 4.64
N VAL A 797 -25.55 40.73 5.59
CA VAL A 797 -25.04 42.05 6.09
C VAL A 797 -25.03 42.17 7.65
N GLU A 798 -24.22 43.13 8.20
CA GLU A 798 -24.21 43.93 9.50
C GLU A 798 -24.49 43.30 10.89
N GLU A 799 -24.13 43.80 12.10
CA GLU A 799 -23.20 44.78 12.74
C GLU A 799 -22.93 44.27 14.21
N HIS A 800 -22.24 45.01 15.12
CA HIS A 800 -22.09 44.87 16.61
C HIS A 800 -20.74 44.52 17.28
N ARG A 801 -20.65 44.95 18.56
CA ARG A 801 -19.57 44.95 19.59
C ARG A 801 -19.16 43.55 20.09
N LEU A 802 -17.93 43.40 20.61
CA LEU A 802 -17.28 42.12 20.97
C LEU A 802 -17.90 41.42 22.20
N GLU A 803 -18.81 40.49 21.96
CA GLU A 803 -19.25 39.48 22.93
C GLU A 803 -19.21 38.11 22.22
N CYS A 804 -18.02 37.49 22.20
CA CYS A 804 -17.73 36.27 21.43
C CYS A 804 -17.07 35.18 22.30
N GLY A 805 -17.21 33.92 21.89
CA GLY A 805 -16.67 32.77 22.63
C GLY A 805 -15.18 32.53 22.42
N MET A 806 -14.59 33.16 21.40
CA MET A 806 -13.18 33.08 21.05
C MET A 806 -12.69 34.48 20.67
N VAL A 807 -11.51 34.86 21.18
CA VAL A 807 -10.83 36.13 20.86
C VAL A 807 -9.39 35.80 20.52
N ALA A 808 -8.90 36.37 19.42
CA ALA A 808 -7.49 36.34 19.07
C ALA A 808 -6.93 37.76 19.09
N LEU A 809 -5.77 37.90 19.71
CA LEU A 809 -5.03 39.15 19.78
C LEU A 809 -3.80 39.01 18.89
N ASN A 810 -3.67 39.90 17.91
CA ASN A 810 -2.51 39.97 17.01
C ASN A 810 -2.26 38.70 16.18
N THR A 811 -3.31 37.91 15.89
CA THR A 811 -3.24 36.78 14.96
C THR A 811 -4.60 36.52 14.30
N GLY A 812 -4.58 36.11 13.03
CA GLY A 812 -5.75 35.60 12.29
C GLY A 812 -5.93 34.09 12.38
N VAL A 813 -4.98 33.36 12.99
CA VAL A 813 -5.01 31.91 13.15
C VAL A 813 -5.46 31.57 14.56
N ILE A 814 -6.69 31.08 14.69
CA ILE A 814 -7.33 30.84 16.00
C ILE A 814 -7.68 29.37 16.26
N SER A 815 -7.59 28.53 15.23
CA SER A 815 -8.06 27.16 15.26
C SER A 815 -6.96 26.21 15.70
N ASP A 816 -7.14 25.57 16.85
CA ASP A 816 -6.21 24.61 17.43
C ASP A 816 -6.99 23.51 18.18
N PRO A 817 -6.64 22.21 18.05
CA PRO A 817 -7.31 21.13 18.76
C PRO A 817 -7.22 21.22 20.29
N ALA A 818 -6.25 21.93 20.85
CA ALA A 818 -6.07 22.10 22.29
C ALA A 818 -6.91 23.26 22.87
N ALA A 819 -7.44 24.16 22.03
CA ALA A 819 -8.23 25.31 22.45
C ALA A 819 -9.75 25.01 22.37
N PRO A 820 -10.57 25.50 23.32
CA PRO A 820 -12.00 25.30 23.27
C PRO A 820 -12.61 26.15 22.15
N PHE A 821 -13.01 25.49 21.07
CA PHE A 821 -13.72 26.13 19.97
C PHE A 821 -15.20 26.19 20.30
N GLY A 822 -15.79 27.39 20.26
CA GLY A 822 -17.24 27.52 20.31
C GLY A 822 -17.80 28.91 20.50
N GLY A 823 -19.10 29.02 20.25
CA GLY A 823 -19.86 30.27 20.34
C GLY A 823 -20.38 30.61 21.74
N VAL A 824 -20.87 31.85 21.86
CA VAL A 824 -21.79 32.31 22.91
C VAL A 824 -23.03 32.89 22.23
N LYS A 825 -24.09 33.21 22.99
CA LYS A 825 -25.37 33.73 22.47
C LYS A 825 -25.99 32.76 21.44
N GLN A 826 -26.34 33.26 20.26
CA GLN A 826 -26.94 32.48 19.18
C GLN A 826 -25.92 31.84 18.24
N SER A 827 -24.63 32.03 18.48
CA SER A 827 -23.56 31.27 17.80
C SER A 827 -23.42 29.86 18.36
N GLY A 828 -24.15 29.54 19.44
CA GLY A 828 -24.36 28.19 19.92
C GLY A 828 -23.82 27.94 21.33
N PHE A 829 -23.72 26.66 21.71
CA PHE A 829 -23.34 26.19 23.04
C PHE A 829 -22.72 24.80 22.97
N GLY A 830 -21.92 24.44 23.97
CA GLY A 830 -20.95 23.34 23.89
C GLY A 830 -19.58 23.84 23.45
N ARG A 831 -18.57 22.97 23.48
CA ARG A 831 -17.20 23.27 23.01
C ARG A 831 -16.64 22.08 22.26
N GLU A 832 -15.87 22.35 21.22
CA GLU A 832 -15.11 21.33 20.47
C GLU A 832 -13.60 21.56 20.63
N GLY A 833 -12.82 20.49 20.55
CA GLY A 833 -11.40 20.54 20.93
C GLY A 833 -11.20 20.76 22.43
N SER A 834 -9.94 20.94 22.85
CA SER A 834 -9.44 21.08 24.21
C SER A 834 -9.74 19.91 25.14
N LYS A 835 -9.32 20.05 26.40
CA LYS A 835 -9.73 19.19 27.51
C LYS A 835 -11.24 19.24 27.80
N TYR A 836 -11.96 20.25 27.31
CA TYR A 836 -13.41 20.41 27.54
C TYR A 836 -14.27 19.72 26.48
N GLY A 837 -13.74 19.45 25.28
CA GLY A 837 -14.55 18.94 24.17
C GLY A 837 -15.10 17.53 24.38
N MET A 838 -14.39 16.70 25.14
CA MET A 838 -14.84 15.35 25.48
C MET A 838 -16.00 15.37 26.50
N ASP A 839 -16.07 16.39 27.38
CA ASP A 839 -17.12 16.51 28.40
C ASP A 839 -18.51 16.66 27.78
N ASP A 840 -18.61 17.21 26.58
CA ASP A 840 -19.85 17.31 25.82
C ASP A 840 -20.43 15.94 25.43
N TYR A 841 -19.60 14.89 25.38
CA TYR A 841 -19.98 13.50 25.07
C TYR A 841 -20.06 12.60 26.31
N MET A 842 -19.89 13.17 27.51
CA MET A 842 -19.96 12.45 28.77
C MET A 842 -21.08 12.95 29.67
N VAL A 843 -21.46 12.10 30.63
CA VAL A 843 -22.37 12.39 31.73
C VAL A 843 -21.65 12.13 33.05
N SER A 844 -21.76 13.08 33.98
CA SER A 844 -21.25 12.91 35.34
C SER A 844 -22.19 12.02 36.14
N LYS A 845 -21.64 10.99 36.77
CA LYS A 845 -22.34 10.09 37.68
C LYS A 845 -21.75 10.21 39.07
N THR A 846 -22.57 10.66 40.01
CA THR A 846 -22.21 10.73 41.42
C THR A 846 -22.52 9.40 42.10
N ILE A 847 -21.53 8.82 42.76
CA ILE A 847 -21.64 7.64 43.61
C ILE A 847 -21.34 8.07 45.03
N VAL A 848 -22.31 7.87 45.93
CA VAL A 848 -22.14 8.14 47.36
C VAL A 848 -22.08 6.82 48.10
N THR A 849 -20.97 6.56 48.79
CA THR A 849 -20.79 5.37 49.62
C THR A 849 -20.82 5.76 51.09
N GLY A 850 -21.68 5.13 51.88
CA GLY A 850 -21.80 5.33 53.33
C GLY A 850 -21.20 4.19 54.14
N GLY A 851 -21.10 4.37 55.47
CA GLY A 851 -20.62 3.33 56.39
C GLY A 851 -19.10 3.13 56.39
N ILE A 852 -18.34 4.05 55.82
CA ILE A 852 -16.87 3.97 55.76
C ILE A 852 -16.29 4.64 57.01
N VAL A 853 -15.82 3.83 57.98
CA VAL A 853 -15.03 4.33 59.12
C VAL A 853 -13.56 4.37 58.71
N THR A 854 -13.03 5.54 58.38
CA THR A 854 -11.59 5.71 58.13
C THR A 854 -10.91 6.18 59.41
N THR A 855 -10.29 5.26 60.15
CA THR A 855 -9.33 5.61 61.21
C THR A 855 -8.02 6.02 60.56
N TYR A 856 -7.71 7.32 60.57
CA TYR A 856 -6.37 7.80 60.23
C TYR A 856 -5.44 7.54 61.42
N SER A 857 -4.86 6.34 61.49
CA SER A 857 -3.72 6.09 62.37
C SER A 857 -2.49 6.67 61.68
N ALA A 858 -2.10 7.88 62.05
CA ALA A 858 -0.85 8.47 61.57
C ALA A 858 0.33 7.72 62.19
N HIS A 859 0.88 6.75 61.46
CA HIS A 859 2.25 6.31 61.64
C HIS A 859 2.96 6.57 60.31
N LEU A 860 3.82 7.61 60.33
CA LEU A 860 4.72 7.99 59.26
C LEU A 860 5.64 6.82 58.87
#